data_AF-A0A9D4P399-F1
#
_entry.id   AF-A0A9D4P399-F1
#
_cell.length_a   1.000
_cell.length_b   1.000
_cell.length_c   1.000
_cell.angle_alpha   90.00
_cell.angle_beta   90.00
_cell.angle_gamma   90.00
#
_symmetry.space_group_name_H-M   'P 1'
#
loop_
_entity.id
_entity.type
_entity.pdbx_description
1 polymer ?
#
loop_
_entity_poly.entity_id
_entity_poly.type
_entity_poly.pdbx_seq_one_letter_code
_entity_poly.pdbx_strand_id
1 'polypeptide(L)'
;MFKVDNIKTNDKQQRISVHSHIKGLGLNAEGNVVQDSCGLIGQQQARKAAGVVVDLIKMKKMAGRAILFVGPPGTGKTALALAISQELGDQIPFCPMVAGEVYSAEVKKTEILMENFRRAIGLRIKETKEVYEGEVCEITPIEVDNPLGGYGKQIHHLLLTLKATKGTKQLKLDPSIYESLQKQKVEIGDVIYIEVNSGSLKRIGRSDAYATEFDLEADEYVPLPKGDVFKRKAVVQDITLHDLDYANAHPQGGHDVLSMMSQLMKQKKTEITEKLRHEINKKVDKLIESGQAELITGVLFIDEVHMLDLECFTFLSKALESNIAPIVVMASNRGNCLIRGSEDVYAPHGIPLDFLDRTIIIKTVPYTREEILKILRIRVRIESLDIEEAALLQLAMIGARTTLRYALQLLSPCSQLAKVYYSNITTKILDEISRLTILLMKTLAGPLCAAIRPGRKKNVENKVVLITGAGSGLGREMAIKFAECGAITILWDINETTVKQTAEMIEEIVNSIHYHYHHNSSKQLTSWSVVDVGDENQVAQAAQKLRNQFGDVDILVNNAGIAPCEPFKNLKSEKIREIFDVNIMAHFWTVKQFLPAMEKNNSGHIVAIASSAGIMGSPYFTAYGASKHAVVGFMKCLYEELDENSQIRLTTVCPLGISGTGIDIPTKTRFPWLLPVMPLEYAVGLIFDAILREEELFVVPKTFKWIHRLLSIFPQKMASTIWKCLDYSVFVQNESNTTSNHNNDDGDNDEPSSMTMSDNVTLIDVEDQLCLIWDISSETDVQQCLYELNADEIFIDTVMRTENRRLAEISIGILGNLSHNDRISERIATNESFCSFALSMFTAADIPFLIQLIRFLHINVHKKPEKWLSLIHEQRKFFIYQIEYLMANCLNVELLRLLLQYLNDVLYRDEELASQVLFTDDDDSNFITALCQACQQILTEIDDQDNDEEAIDTNRDVQFFHNFWFILEMVTRGINIDGHHRLPDCGNISELFIRFATGQSFIDFESSNSINSFSAACACLIRFIQQSDDVKNPKNISTIFQQTMTIDRLKLTFNKSLALLSDQQLPIHQDDDGLILRNLHANIDHLYRYLFSS
;
A
#
# COMPACT_ATOMS: atom_id res chain seq x y z
N MET A 1 55.28 3.32 18.39
CA MET A 1 55.48 3.28 16.93
C MET A 1 54.29 2.55 16.33
N PHE A 2 53.15 3.24 16.23
CA PHE A 2 51.96 2.67 15.61
C PHE A 2 52.14 2.67 14.10
N LYS A 3 51.71 1.59 13.44
CA LYS A 3 51.57 1.59 11.98
C LYS A 3 50.50 2.62 11.64
N VAL A 4 50.86 3.60 10.83
CA VAL A 4 49.87 4.32 10.03
C VAL A 4 49.29 3.28 9.09
N ASP A 5 48.08 2.80 9.40
CA ASP A 5 47.29 2.14 8.37
C ASP A 5 47.07 3.16 7.28
N ASN A 6 47.47 2.80 6.05
CA ASN A 6 47.15 3.60 4.89
C ASN A 6 45.62 3.71 4.86
N ILE A 7 45.12 4.90 5.19
CA ILE A 7 43.81 5.34 4.77
C ILE A 7 43.87 5.28 3.24
N LYS A 8 43.47 4.13 2.68
CA LYS A 8 42.76 4.13 1.42
C LYS A 8 41.70 5.19 1.64
N THR A 9 41.78 6.27 0.89
CA THR A 9 40.59 7.06 0.64
C THR A 9 39.50 6.04 0.35
N ASN A 10 38.44 6.06 1.16
CA ASN A 10 37.20 5.45 0.73
C ASN A 10 36.73 6.37 -0.41
N ASP A 11 37.38 6.22 -1.58
CA ASP A 11 36.80 6.51 -2.88
C ASP A 11 35.41 5.91 -2.78
N LYS A 12 34.40 6.78 -2.58
CA LYS A 12 33.02 6.36 -2.31
C LYS A 12 32.70 5.33 -3.37
N GLN A 13 32.65 4.05 -3.00
CA GLN A 13 32.67 2.96 -3.97
C GLN A 13 31.47 3.19 -4.89
N GLN A 14 31.75 3.64 -6.12
CA GLN A 14 30.71 4.12 -7.00
C GLN A 14 29.80 2.92 -7.25
N ARG A 15 28.53 3.04 -6.84
CA ARG A 15 27.54 1.96 -6.99
C ARG A 15 27.59 1.49 -8.44
N ILE A 16 27.90 0.21 -8.65
CA ILE A 16 28.16 -0.35 -9.97
C ILE A 16 26.84 -0.43 -10.74
N SER A 17 26.48 0.67 -11.41
CA SER A 17 25.29 0.73 -12.26
C SER A 17 25.43 -0.24 -13.42
N VAL A 18 24.31 -0.57 -14.07
CA VAL A 18 24.29 -1.47 -15.25
C VAL A 18 25.30 -1.02 -16.32
N HIS A 19 25.54 0.29 -16.46
CA HIS A 19 26.38 0.88 -17.50
C HIS A 19 27.74 1.44 -17.03
N SER A 20 28.14 1.30 -15.75
CA SER A 20 29.46 1.76 -15.25
C SER A 20 30.68 1.18 -16.00
N HIS A 21 30.54 -0.06 -16.46
CA HIS A 21 30.75 -0.47 -17.85
C HIS A 21 31.57 0.35 -18.86
N ILE A 22 30.87 1.38 -19.33
CA ILE A 22 30.98 2.00 -20.65
C ILE A 22 31.78 3.28 -20.51
N LYS A 23 32.80 3.46 -21.36
CA LYS A 23 33.74 4.58 -21.30
C LYS A 23 33.85 5.38 -22.62
N GLY A 24 32.93 5.15 -23.56
CA GLY A 24 32.94 5.75 -24.90
C GLY A 24 32.56 4.74 -25.99
N LEU A 25 32.55 5.17 -27.25
CA LEU A 25 32.15 4.35 -28.39
C LEU A 25 33.21 3.34 -28.84
N GLY A 26 34.47 3.53 -28.41
CA GLY A 26 35.59 2.64 -28.73
C GLY A 26 35.88 2.61 -30.23
N LEU A 27 35.95 3.79 -30.84
CA LEU A 27 36.33 3.99 -32.24
C LEU A 27 37.79 4.46 -32.32
N ASN A 28 38.45 4.24 -33.46
CA ASN A 28 39.71 4.89 -33.77
C ASN A 28 39.46 6.28 -34.40
N ALA A 29 40.52 7.06 -34.63
CA ALA A 29 40.45 8.40 -35.24
C ALA A 29 39.90 8.43 -36.68
N GLU A 30 39.68 7.27 -37.32
CA GLU A 30 39.11 7.12 -38.67
C GLU A 30 37.62 6.71 -38.63
N GLY A 31 37.02 6.62 -37.42
CA GLY A 31 35.64 6.15 -37.24
C GLY A 31 35.47 4.63 -37.42
N ASN A 32 36.54 3.85 -37.35
CA ASN A 32 36.51 2.39 -37.39
C ASN A 32 36.42 1.78 -35.98
N VAL A 33 35.68 0.68 -35.85
CA VAL A 33 35.39 0.06 -34.54
C VAL A 33 36.59 -0.72 -34.03
N VAL A 34 37.08 -0.37 -32.84
CA VAL A 34 38.08 -1.16 -32.12
C VAL A 34 37.33 -2.24 -31.31
N GLN A 35 37.70 -3.50 -31.54
CA GLN A 35 37.09 -4.62 -30.81
C GLN A 35 37.43 -4.57 -29.33
N ASP A 36 36.48 -5.00 -28.50
CA ASP A 36 36.57 -5.13 -27.04
C ASP A 36 37.11 -3.88 -26.30
N SER A 37 36.89 -2.69 -26.88
CA SER A 37 37.37 -1.39 -26.38
C SER A 37 36.26 -0.55 -25.74
N CYS A 38 36.63 0.33 -24.81
CA CYS A 38 35.76 1.25 -24.04
C CYS A 38 34.52 0.59 -23.37
N GLY A 39 34.56 -0.72 -23.12
CA GLY A 39 33.49 -1.48 -22.49
C GLY A 39 32.38 -1.96 -23.44
N LEU A 40 32.37 -1.51 -24.71
CA LEU A 40 31.38 -1.97 -25.71
C LEU A 40 31.88 -3.19 -26.48
N ILE A 41 31.12 -4.27 -26.40
CA ILE A 41 31.29 -5.49 -27.21
C ILE A 41 30.31 -5.45 -28.39
N GLY A 42 30.75 -5.92 -29.56
CA GLY A 42 29.85 -6.06 -30.71
C GLY A 42 29.29 -4.75 -31.25
N GLN A 43 28.05 -4.80 -31.74
CA GLN A 43 27.26 -3.67 -32.28
C GLN A 43 28.01 -2.76 -33.27
N GLN A 44 28.85 -3.35 -34.13
CA GLN A 44 29.82 -2.60 -34.95
C GLN A 44 29.16 -1.51 -35.81
N GLN A 45 28.06 -1.82 -36.50
CA GLN A 45 27.34 -0.85 -37.33
C GLN A 45 26.71 0.28 -36.50
N ALA A 46 26.08 -0.05 -35.38
CA ALA A 46 25.44 0.95 -34.51
C ALA A 46 26.48 1.87 -33.84
N ARG A 47 27.64 1.33 -33.43
CA ARG A 47 28.77 2.11 -32.90
C ARG A 47 29.36 3.06 -33.95
N LYS A 48 29.56 2.57 -35.19
CA LYS A 48 30.07 3.41 -36.29
C LYS A 48 29.07 4.52 -36.67
N ALA A 49 27.77 4.21 -36.72
CA ALA A 49 26.73 5.21 -36.94
C ALA A 49 26.67 6.25 -35.81
N ALA A 50 26.77 5.81 -34.54
CA ALA A 50 26.85 6.70 -33.39
C ALA A 50 28.09 7.61 -33.42
N GLY A 51 29.24 7.11 -33.90
CA GLY A 51 30.44 7.92 -34.12
C GLY A 51 30.23 9.04 -35.13
N VAL A 52 29.67 8.72 -36.30
CA VAL A 52 29.31 9.73 -37.32
C VAL A 52 28.33 10.76 -36.76
N VAL A 53 27.39 10.35 -35.91
CA VAL A 53 26.47 11.27 -35.22
C VAL A 53 27.21 12.17 -34.22
N VAL A 54 28.15 11.64 -33.43
CA VAL A 54 29.03 12.44 -32.54
C VAL A 54 29.84 13.46 -33.34
N ASP A 55 30.37 13.08 -34.51
CA ASP A 55 31.10 14.00 -35.39
C ASP A 55 30.19 15.09 -35.95
N LEU A 56 28.97 14.76 -36.39
CA LEU A 56 27.98 15.74 -36.86
C LEU A 56 27.53 16.70 -35.75
N ILE A 57 27.45 16.24 -34.50
CA ILE A 57 27.20 17.06 -33.31
C ILE A 57 28.37 18.02 -33.06
N LYS A 58 29.62 17.51 -33.04
CA LYS A 58 30.84 18.31 -32.89
C LYS A 58 31.00 19.35 -34.01
N MET A 59 30.55 19.04 -35.23
CA MET A 59 30.48 19.97 -36.36
C MET A 59 29.27 20.95 -36.34
N LYS A 60 28.41 20.88 -35.32
CA LYS A 60 27.17 21.68 -35.18
C LYS A 60 26.20 21.55 -36.36
N LYS A 61 26.15 20.38 -37.03
CA LYS A 61 25.27 20.08 -38.18
C LYS A 61 23.99 19.29 -37.82
N MET A 62 23.70 19.16 -36.52
CA MET A 62 22.59 18.34 -35.97
C MET A 62 21.42 19.16 -35.39
N ALA A 63 21.28 20.44 -35.75
CA ALA A 63 20.14 21.25 -35.31
C ALA A 63 18.80 20.69 -35.84
N GLY A 64 17.75 20.70 -35.01
CA GLY A 64 16.40 20.27 -35.39
C GLY A 64 16.21 18.78 -35.62
N ARG A 65 17.15 17.92 -35.19
CA ARG A 65 17.11 16.47 -35.41
C ARG A 65 17.26 15.68 -34.12
N ALA A 66 16.55 14.56 -34.04
CA ALA A 66 16.70 13.58 -32.96
C ALA A 66 17.33 12.27 -33.47
N ILE A 67 17.79 11.42 -32.56
CA ILE A 67 18.38 10.11 -32.86
C ILE A 67 17.44 9.04 -32.31
N LEU A 68 17.11 8.02 -33.10
CA LEU A 68 16.24 6.92 -32.67
C LEU A 68 16.98 5.59 -32.73
N PHE A 69 17.30 5.02 -31.56
CA PHE A 69 17.79 3.65 -31.45
C PHE A 69 16.64 2.65 -31.53
N VAL A 70 16.69 1.76 -32.52
CA VAL A 70 15.66 0.74 -32.77
C VAL A 70 16.26 -0.65 -32.60
N GLY A 71 15.60 -1.50 -31.81
CA GLY A 71 15.90 -2.92 -31.81
C GLY A 71 15.40 -3.66 -30.56
N PRO A 72 15.55 -4.99 -30.50
CA PRO A 72 15.07 -5.82 -29.39
C PRO A 72 15.54 -5.35 -27.99
N PRO A 73 14.84 -5.74 -26.91
CA PRO A 73 15.30 -5.49 -25.55
C PRO A 73 16.67 -6.16 -25.30
N GLY A 74 17.50 -5.53 -24.47
CA GLY A 74 18.83 -6.06 -24.12
C GLY A 74 19.93 -5.91 -25.18
N THR A 75 19.67 -5.23 -26.31
CA THR A 75 20.67 -5.00 -27.39
C THR A 75 21.65 -3.85 -27.14
N GLY A 76 21.54 -3.13 -26.00
CA GLY A 76 22.48 -2.07 -25.63
C GLY A 76 22.15 -0.66 -26.11
N LYS A 77 20.89 -0.36 -26.49
CA LYS A 77 20.45 1.00 -26.88
C LYS A 77 20.86 2.09 -25.88
N THR A 78 20.52 1.90 -24.59
CA THR A 78 20.91 2.78 -23.48
C THR A 78 22.44 2.89 -23.30
N ALA A 79 23.18 1.79 -23.54
CA ALA A 79 24.64 1.78 -23.46
C ALA A 79 25.29 2.59 -24.60
N LEU A 80 24.72 2.56 -25.81
CA LEU A 80 25.15 3.40 -26.93
C LEU A 80 24.83 4.88 -26.70
N ALA A 81 23.68 5.21 -26.11
CA ALA A 81 23.33 6.57 -25.74
C ALA A 81 24.30 7.16 -24.69
N LEU A 82 24.64 6.38 -23.65
CA LEU A 82 25.65 6.79 -22.67
C LEU A 82 27.04 6.92 -23.32
N ALA A 83 27.42 6.00 -24.21
CA ALA A 83 28.68 6.08 -24.94
C ALA A 83 28.80 7.33 -25.82
N ILE A 84 27.70 7.78 -26.45
CA ILE A 84 27.64 9.07 -27.17
C ILE A 84 27.95 10.24 -26.23
N SER A 85 27.34 10.28 -25.03
CA SER A 85 27.61 11.33 -24.03
C SER A 85 29.09 11.35 -23.62
N GLN A 86 29.68 10.19 -23.30
CA GLN A 86 31.10 10.10 -22.94
C GLN A 86 32.03 10.53 -24.09
N GLU A 87 31.70 10.20 -25.34
CA GLU A 87 32.48 10.58 -26.53
C GLU A 87 32.37 12.08 -26.87
N LEU A 88 31.32 12.75 -26.39
CA LEU A 88 31.19 14.21 -26.50
C LEU A 88 32.01 14.93 -25.41
N GLY A 89 32.10 14.38 -24.20
CA GLY A 89 33.03 14.81 -23.15
C GLY A 89 32.60 14.51 -21.71
N ASP A 90 33.58 14.34 -20.82
CA ASP A 90 33.42 13.87 -19.42
C ASP A 90 32.54 14.75 -18.50
N GLN A 91 32.20 15.98 -18.92
CA GLN A 91 31.46 16.98 -18.14
C GLN A 91 30.18 17.45 -18.84
N ILE A 92 29.66 16.66 -19.79
CA ILE A 92 28.44 16.98 -20.52
C ILE A 92 27.22 16.39 -19.80
N PRO A 93 26.15 17.16 -19.54
CA PRO A 93 24.95 16.64 -18.92
C PRO A 93 24.34 15.47 -19.71
N PHE A 94 24.09 14.36 -19.03
CA PHE A 94 23.33 13.23 -19.55
C PHE A 94 22.07 13.06 -18.70
N CYS A 95 20.91 13.31 -19.30
CA CYS A 95 19.61 13.22 -18.66
C CYS A 95 18.86 11.98 -19.19
N PRO A 96 18.92 10.83 -18.50
CA PRO A 96 18.08 9.69 -18.83
C PRO A 96 16.68 9.88 -18.21
N MET A 97 15.66 9.67 -19.03
CA MET A 97 14.25 9.60 -18.62
C MET A 97 13.57 8.41 -19.30
N VAL A 98 12.53 7.87 -18.68
CA VAL A 98 11.63 6.89 -19.30
C VAL A 98 10.39 7.62 -19.78
N ALA A 99 9.92 7.36 -21.00
CA ALA A 99 8.75 8.04 -21.57
C ALA A 99 7.46 7.97 -20.70
N GLY A 100 7.33 6.97 -19.83
CA GLY A 100 6.22 6.88 -18.87
C GLY A 100 6.26 7.90 -17.72
N GLU A 101 7.44 8.45 -17.38
CA GLU A 101 7.63 9.42 -16.29
C GLU A 101 7.02 10.80 -16.60
N VAL A 102 6.64 11.01 -17.86
CA VAL A 102 5.95 12.20 -18.38
C VAL A 102 4.51 12.32 -17.86
N TYR A 103 3.91 11.21 -17.39
CA TYR A 103 2.55 11.20 -16.86
C TYR A 103 2.57 11.40 -15.33
N SER A 104 2.16 12.58 -14.87
CA SER A 104 2.06 12.95 -13.45
C SER A 104 0.68 13.54 -13.13
N ALA A 105 0.28 13.44 -11.86
CA ALA A 105 -0.89 14.12 -11.33
C ALA A 105 -0.61 15.57 -10.86
N GLU A 106 0.66 15.89 -10.55
CA GLU A 106 1.05 17.21 -10.01
C GLU A 106 1.34 18.27 -11.08
N VAL A 107 1.80 17.85 -12.27
CA VAL A 107 2.37 18.74 -13.30
C VAL A 107 2.05 18.21 -14.70
N LYS A 108 1.75 19.11 -15.65
CA LYS A 108 1.48 18.76 -17.05
C LYS A 108 2.63 17.97 -17.71
N LYS A 109 2.27 17.04 -18.59
CA LYS A 109 3.21 16.23 -19.39
C LYS A 109 4.24 17.04 -20.19
N THR A 110 3.80 18.14 -20.80
CA THR A 110 4.69 19.06 -21.55
C THR A 110 5.69 19.77 -20.64
N GLU A 111 5.32 20.05 -19.39
CA GLU A 111 6.20 20.68 -18.42
C GLU A 111 7.31 19.71 -17.96
N ILE A 112 6.98 18.45 -17.69
CA ILE A 112 7.97 17.41 -17.34
C ILE A 112 8.95 17.17 -18.51
N LEU A 113 8.47 17.21 -19.75
CA LEU A 113 9.37 17.19 -20.91
C LEU A 113 10.30 18.41 -20.91
N MET A 114 9.78 19.61 -20.65
CA MET A 114 10.59 20.83 -20.60
C MET A 114 11.61 20.85 -19.45
N GLU A 115 11.26 20.34 -18.25
CA GLU A 115 12.20 20.12 -17.14
C GLU A 115 13.39 19.27 -17.59
N ASN A 116 13.13 18.14 -18.25
CA ASN A 116 14.19 17.23 -18.69
C ASN A 116 15.01 17.80 -19.85
N PHE A 117 14.42 18.61 -20.74
CA PHE A 117 15.18 19.44 -21.69
C PHE A 117 16.13 20.41 -20.97
N ARG A 118 15.63 21.11 -19.95
CA ARG A 118 16.40 22.08 -19.14
C ARG A 118 17.53 21.43 -18.34
N ARG A 119 17.32 20.21 -17.82
CA ARG A 119 18.35 19.39 -17.14
C ARG A 119 19.45 18.91 -18.09
N ALA A 120 19.11 18.66 -19.35
CA ALA A 120 20.06 18.27 -20.39
C ALA A 120 20.88 19.45 -20.96
N ILE A 121 20.69 20.68 -20.46
CA ILE A 121 21.47 21.85 -20.89
C ILE A 121 22.25 22.39 -19.69
N GLY A 122 23.57 22.39 -19.81
CA GLY A 122 24.50 22.91 -18.82
C GLY A 122 24.93 24.34 -19.13
N LEU A 123 25.22 25.10 -18.09
CA LEU A 123 25.86 26.41 -18.12
C LEU A 123 27.12 26.35 -17.27
N ARG A 124 28.28 26.58 -17.89
CA ARG A 124 29.58 26.62 -17.23
C ARG A 124 29.96 28.06 -16.95
N ILE A 125 29.88 28.47 -15.70
CA ILE A 125 30.25 29.82 -15.25
C ILE A 125 31.71 29.79 -14.78
N LYS A 126 32.52 30.76 -15.21
CA LYS A 126 33.95 30.86 -14.87
C LYS A 126 34.19 32.15 -14.10
N GLU A 127 34.18 32.06 -12.77
CA GLU A 127 34.39 33.21 -11.88
C GLU A 127 35.81 33.19 -11.29
N THR A 128 36.39 34.37 -11.07
CA THR A 128 37.62 34.52 -10.28
C THR A 128 37.29 35.10 -8.92
N LYS A 129 37.34 34.27 -7.87
CA LYS A 129 37.10 34.69 -6.49
C LYS A 129 38.42 35.08 -5.82
N GLU A 130 38.41 36.23 -5.16
CA GLU A 130 39.52 36.67 -4.29
C GLU A 130 39.28 36.16 -2.87
N VAL A 131 40.28 35.47 -2.31
CA VAL A 131 40.13 34.72 -1.06
C VAL A 131 41.34 34.88 -0.16
N TYR A 132 41.08 34.94 1.14
CA TYR A 132 42.08 34.77 2.19
C TYR A 132 41.96 33.35 2.75
N GLU A 133 43.06 32.60 2.77
CA GLU A 133 43.11 31.20 3.20
C GLU A 133 44.35 30.98 4.07
N GLY A 134 44.17 30.57 5.32
CA GLY A 134 45.26 30.39 6.28
C GLY A 134 44.85 29.82 7.63
N GLU A 135 45.84 29.34 8.37
CA GLU A 135 45.76 29.02 9.80
C GLU A 135 45.62 30.30 10.62
N VAL A 136 44.66 30.36 11.53
CA VAL A 136 44.44 31.47 12.45
C VAL A 136 45.50 31.44 13.56
N CYS A 137 46.36 32.45 13.60
CA CYS A 137 47.37 32.60 14.66
C CYS A 137 46.91 33.52 15.80
N GLU A 138 46.03 34.48 15.51
CA GLU A 138 45.63 35.53 16.46
C GLU A 138 44.27 36.11 16.05
N ILE A 139 43.39 36.31 17.04
CA ILE A 139 42.07 36.94 16.90
C ILE A 139 41.99 38.04 17.97
N THR A 140 42.01 39.31 17.56
CA THR A 140 42.03 40.46 18.48
C THR A 140 40.95 41.48 18.11
N PRO A 141 39.78 41.47 18.77
CA PRO A 141 38.76 42.50 18.56
C PRO A 141 39.21 43.83 19.19
N ILE A 142 39.07 44.93 18.45
CA ILE A 142 39.36 46.29 18.94
C ILE A 142 38.04 46.97 19.30
N GLU A 143 37.84 47.13 20.61
CA GLU A 143 36.69 47.79 21.23
C GLU A 143 36.91 49.31 21.33
N VAL A 144 35.83 50.06 21.13
CA VAL A 144 35.75 51.51 21.34
C VAL A 144 34.47 51.82 22.13
N ASP A 145 34.50 52.86 22.97
CA ASP A 145 33.34 53.27 23.75
C ASP A 145 32.21 53.78 22.83
N ASN A 146 30.98 53.31 23.05
CA ASN A 146 29.86 53.59 22.17
C ASN A 146 29.33 55.03 22.38
N PRO A 147 29.36 55.91 21.36
CA PRO A 147 28.93 57.31 21.50
C PRO A 147 27.41 57.51 21.62
N LEU A 148 26.59 56.47 21.39
CA LEU A 148 25.12 56.57 21.29
C LEU A 148 24.34 55.91 22.43
N GLY A 149 25.00 55.25 23.40
CA GLY A 149 24.30 54.61 24.52
C GLY A 149 25.22 54.30 25.70
N GLY A 150 24.81 54.70 26.90
CA GLY A 150 25.63 54.65 28.13
C GLY A 150 25.88 53.26 28.73
N TYR A 151 25.68 52.18 27.99
CA TYR A 151 25.98 50.80 28.41
C TYR A 151 26.56 50.00 27.25
N GLY A 152 27.85 49.66 27.35
CA GLY A 152 28.54 48.74 26.46
C GLY A 152 29.66 49.36 25.63
N LYS A 153 30.76 48.60 25.48
CA LYS A 153 31.78 48.87 24.46
C LYS A 153 31.35 48.22 23.15
N GLN A 154 31.67 48.85 22.02
CA GLN A 154 31.37 48.32 20.68
C GLN A 154 32.67 47.92 19.98
N ILE A 155 32.65 46.78 19.28
CA ILE A 155 33.78 46.36 18.44
C ILE A 155 33.81 47.27 17.21
N HIS A 156 34.89 48.03 17.04
CA HIS A 156 35.09 48.91 15.89
C HIS A 156 35.69 48.12 14.70
N HIS A 157 36.62 47.20 14.97
CA HIS A 157 37.19 46.32 13.94
C HIS A 157 37.88 45.11 14.56
N LEU A 158 38.08 44.08 13.76
CA LEU A 158 38.82 42.88 14.13
C LEU A 158 40.23 42.90 13.52
N LEU A 159 41.26 42.57 14.30
CA LEU A 159 42.56 42.16 13.76
C LEU A 159 42.63 40.62 13.77
N LEU A 160 42.91 40.05 12.61
CA LEU A 160 43.01 38.61 12.40
C LEU A 160 44.34 38.28 11.73
N THR A 161 45.21 37.53 12.41
CA THR A 161 46.50 37.11 11.83
C THR A 161 46.36 35.71 11.23
N LEU A 162 46.49 35.62 9.90
CA LEU A 162 46.45 34.35 9.16
C LEU A 162 47.85 33.92 8.70
N LYS A 163 48.08 32.61 8.63
CA LYS A 163 49.35 31.99 8.25
C LYS A 163 49.17 30.97 7.14
N ALA A 164 50.01 31.06 6.12
CA ALA A 164 50.12 30.08 5.05
C ALA A 164 51.59 29.68 4.89
N THR A 165 51.85 28.63 4.11
CA THR A 165 53.21 28.07 3.91
C THR A 165 54.27 29.08 3.44
N LYS A 166 53.90 30.15 2.72
CA LYS A 166 54.85 31.19 2.27
C LYS A 166 54.96 32.41 3.20
N GLY A 167 54.10 32.56 4.20
CA GLY A 167 54.15 33.71 5.10
C GLY A 167 52.87 33.95 5.90
N THR A 168 52.96 34.91 6.83
CA THR A 168 51.85 35.40 7.64
C THR A 168 51.32 36.72 7.11
N LYS A 169 50.04 37.01 7.33
CA LYS A 169 49.41 38.30 7.01
C LYS A 169 48.38 38.65 8.08
N GLN A 170 48.55 39.82 8.70
CA GLN A 170 47.52 40.40 9.57
C GLN A 170 46.49 41.14 8.71
N LEU A 171 45.21 40.88 8.97
CA LEU A 171 44.06 41.45 8.28
C LEU A 171 43.28 42.32 9.26
N LYS A 172 42.91 43.53 8.81
CA LYS A 172 41.93 44.37 9.50
C LYS A 172 40.57 44.11 8.84
N LEU A 173 39.64 43.56 9.62
CA LEU A 173 38.35 43.06 9.16
C LEU A 173 37.20 43.81 9.84
N ASP A 174 36.04 43.77 9.19
CA ASP A 174 34.80 44.37 9.69
C ASP A 174 34.27 43.61 10.93
N PRO A 175 33.62 44.28 11.90
CA PRO A 175 33.02 43.63 13.07
C PRO A 175 32.07 42.47 12.74
N SER A 176 31.35 42.50 11.62
CA SER A 176 30.45 41.41 11.19
C SER A 176 31.16 40.06 10.99
N ILE A 177 32.46 40.07 10.68
CA ILE A 177 33.26 38.84 10.54
C ILE A 177 33.58 38.23 11.93
N TYR A 178 33.61 39.04 13.00
CA TYR A 178 33.79 38.53 14.36
C TYR A 178 32.58 37.71 14.82
N GLU A 179 31.36 38.16 14.51
CA GLU A 179 30.14 37.37 14.75
C GLU A 179 30.16 36.05 13.95
N SER A 180 30.67 36.08 12.72
CA SER A 180 30.81 34.90 11.87
C SER A 180 31.85 33.90 12.40
N LEU A 181 32.97 34.38 12.96
CA LEU A 181 33.97 33.55 13.67
C LEU A 181 33.35 32.86 14.89
N GLN A 182 32.60 33.60 15.71
CA GLN A 182 31.90 33.04 16.89
C GLN A 182 30.85 32.01 16.48
N LYS A 183 30.03 32.31 15.47
CA LYS A 183 28.99 31.39 14.96
C LYS A 183 29.56 30.07 14.43
N GLN A 184 30.76 30.09 13.86
CA GLN A 184 31.45 28.89 13.38
C GLN A 184 32.45 28.29 14.39
N LYS A 185 32.51 28.83 15.62
CA LYS A 185 33.43 28.41 16.69
C LYS A 185 34.88 28.31 16.21
N VAL A 186 35.35 29.34 15.50
CA VAL A 186 36.73 29.39 15.00
C VAL A 186 37.69 29.77 16.11
N GLU A 187 38.73 28.96 16.26
CA GLU A 187 39.76 29.12 17.28
C GLU A 187 41.15 29.37 16.66
N ILE A 188 42.12 29.70 17.52
CA ILE A 188 43.54 29.73 17.14
C ILE A 188 43.98 28.31 16.79
N GLY A 189 44.69 28.16 15.67
CA GLY A 189 45.07 26.87 15.10
C GLY A 189 44.10 26.33 14.06
N ASP A 190 42.92 26.91 13.88
CA ASP A 190 42.01 26.51 12.79
C ASP A 190 42.47 27.05 11.44
N VAL A 191 42.33 26.26 10.37
CA VAL A 191 42.46 26.73 8.99
C VAL A 191 41.11 27.23 8.51
N ILE A 192 41.08 28.48 8.04
CA ILE A 192 39.85 29.13 7.56
C ILE A 192 40.00 29.73 6.17
N TYR A 193 38.86 29.94 5.55
CA TYR A 193 38.67 30.58 4.26
C TYR A 193 37.75 31.80 4.42
N ILE A 194 38.13 32.95 3.86
CA ILE A 194 37.33 34.18 3.83
C ILE A 194 37.29 34.70 2.39
N GLU A 195 36.09 34.85 1.83
CA GLU A 195 35.90 35.49 0.52
C GLU A 195 35.84 37.01 0.64
N VAL A 196 36.63 37.73 -0.16
CA VAL A 196 36.81 39.19 -0.03
C VAL A 196 35.53 39.98 -0.33
N ASN A 197 34.75 39.53 -1.32
CA ASN A 197 33.59 40.29 -1.80
C ASN A 197 32.33 40.08 -0.94
N SER A 198 32.16 38.90 -0.36
CA SER A 198 30.98 38.54 0.43
C SER A 198 31.21 38.66 1.94
N GLY A 199 32.46 38.75 2.39
CA GLY A 199 32.83 38.59 3.80
C GLY A 199 32.57 37.19 4.35
N SER A 200 32.11 36.24 3.51
CA SER A 200 31.72 34.91 3.97
C SER A 200 32.95 34.14 4.46
N LEU A 201 32.83 33.64 5.69
CA LEU A 201 33.85 32.88 6.37
C LEU A 201 33.47 31.40 6.36
N LYS A 202 34.47 30.52 6.27
CA LYS A 202 34.29 29.06 6.41
C LYS A 202 35.47 28.43 7.16
N ARG A 203 35.20 27.75 8.29
CA ARG A 203 36.14 26.81 8.94
C ARG A 203 36.38 25.62 8.00
N ILE A 204 37.65 25.33 7.70
CA ILE A 204 38.06 24.17 6.88
C ILE A 204 38.38 22.98 7.78
N GLY A 205 39.08 23.19 8.89
CA GLY A 205 39.49 22.16 9.84
C GLY A 205 40.54 22.69 10.83
N ARG A 206 41.03 21.84 11.73
CA ARG A 206 42.13 22.16 12.66
C ARG A 206 43.47 21.99 11.96
N SER A 207 44.46 22.86 12.19
CA SER A 207 45.78 22.70 11.56
C SER A 207 46.51 21.47 12.10
N ASP A 208 47.14 20.69 11.21
CA ASP A 208 47.98 19.51 11.54
C ASP A 208 49.02 19.78 12.66
N ALA A 209 49.45 21.04 12.81
CA ALA A 209 50.39 21.46 13.86
C ALA A 209 49.87 21.25 15.28
N TYR A 210 48.55 21.17 15.46
CA TYR A 210 47.86 21.04 16.75
C TYR A 210 47.36 19.61 17.02
N ALA A 211 47.62 18.65 16.12
CA ALA A 211 47.13 17.27 16.20
C ALA A 211 47.68 16.44 17.38
N THR A 212 48.63 16.97 18.15
CA THR A 212 49.21 16.30 19.33
C THR A 212 48.82 16.94 20.66
N GLU A 213 48.00 18.00 20.67
CA GLU A 213 47.68 18.71 21.92
C GLU A 213 46.57 18.03 22.74
N PHE A 214 45.61 17.34 22.09
CA PHE A 214 44.47 16.69 22.75
C PHE A 214 44.18 15.30 22.13
N ASP A 215 44.29 14.24 22.94
CA ASP A 215 44.26 12.82 22.50
C ASP A 215 42.84 12.24 22.34
N LEU A 216 41.79 13.08 22.48
CA LEU A 216 40.38 12.64 22.55
C LEU A 216 39.41 13.46 21.67
N GLU A 217 39.87 14.50 20.98
CA GLU A 217 39.02 15.35 20.14
C GLU A 217 39.03 14.88 18.68
N ALA A 218 37.85 14.57 18.14
CA ALA A 218 37.66 14.03 16.80
C ALA A 218 37.39 15.13 15.76
N ASP A 219 38.29 16.12 15.67
CA ASP A 219 38.22 17.21 14.69
C ASP A 219 38.96 16.85 13.39
N GLU A 220 38.57 17.43 12.25
CA GLU A 220 39.23 17.17 10.95
C GLU A 220 40.54 17.96 10.84
N TYR A 221 41.68 17.28 10.94
CA TYR A 221 43.00 17.88 10.79
C TYR A 221 43.38 18.10 9.32
N VAL A 222 43.83 19.31 9.01
CA VAL A 222 44.16 19.77 7.66
C VAL A 222 45.53 20.47 7.61
N PRO A 223 46.30 20.30 6.52
CA PRO A 223 47.62 20.90 6.39
C PRO A 223 47.55 22.41 6.11
N LEU A 224 48.58 23.13 6.58
CA LEU A 224 48.81 24.54 6.29
C LEU A 224 48.63 24.88 4.79
N PRO A 225 47.81 25.88 4.42
CA PRO A 225 47.54 26.19 3.02
C PRO A 225 48.80 26.50 2.19
N LYS A 226 48.88 25.86 1.01
CA LYS A 226 49.99 26.04 0.07
C LYS A 226 49.92 27.42 -0.61
N GLY A 227 51.04 28.14 -0.63
CA GLY A 227 51.14 29.48 -1.21
C GLY A 227 51.01 30.62 -0.19
N ASP A 228 50.63 31.78 -0.69
CA ASP A 228 50.45 33.02 0.06
C ASP A 228 49.05 33.08 0.70
N VAL A 229 48.86 33.85 1.79
CA VAL A 229 47.55 33.93 2.48
C VAL A 229 46.45 34.49 1.57
N PHE A 230 46.78 35.43 0.68
CA PHE A 230 45.87 35.98 -0.31
C PHE A 230 46.01 35.26 -1.65
N LYS A 231 44.90 34.76 -2.20
CA LYS A 231 44.89 34.01 -3.46
C LYS A 231 43.73 34.47 -4.35
N ARG A 232 43.94 34.42 -5.67
CA ARG A 232 42.88 34.50 -6.67
C ARG A 232 42.61 33.09 -7.17
N LYS A 233 41.42 32.55 -6.90
CA LYS A 233 41.01 31.19 -7.28
C LYS A 233 40.00 31.28 -8.41
N ALA A 234 40.33 30.71 -9.56
CA ALA A 234 39.34 30.45 -10.59
C ALA A 234 38.41 29.34 -10.11
N VAL A 235 37.12 29.63 -10.00
CA VAL A 235 36.06 28.69 -9.69
C VAL A 235 35.25 28.49 -10.96
N VAL A 236 35.25 27.25 -11.44
CA VAL A 236 34.39 26.83 -12.54
C VAL A 236 33.20 26.13 -11.90
N GLN A 237 31.99 26.63 -12.16
CA GLN A 237 30.76 26.05 -11.66
C GLN A 237 29.89 25.63 -12.85
N ASP A 238 29.55 24.35 -12.90
CA ASP A 238 28.61 23.79 -13.87
C ASP A 238 27.24 23.68 -13.21
N ILE A 239 26.23 24.31 -13.81
CA ILE A 239 24.84 24.39 -13.32
C ILE A 239 23.92 24.06 -14.50
N THR A 240 22.83 23.30 -14.32
CA THR A 240 21.87 23.11 -15.43
C THR A 240 20.90 24.29 -15.52
N LEU A 241 20.30 24.50 -16.69
CA LEU A 241 19.25 25.53 -16.82
C LEU A 241 18.02 25.21 -15.94
N HIS A 242 17.78 23.93 -15.63
CA HIS A 242 16.72 23.53 -14.70
C HIS A 242 17.02 23.94 -13.25
N ASP A 243 18.27 23.85 -12.81
CA ASP A 243 18.65 24.28 -11.45
C ASP A 243 18.46 25.80 -11.29
N LEU A 244 18.73 26.57 -12.35
CA LEU A 244 18.44 28.01 -12.39
C LEU A 244 16.93 28.29 -12.40
N ASP A 245 16.17 27.62 -13.27
CA ASP A 245 14.70 27.72 -13.32
C ASP A 245 14.09 27.42 -11.93
N TYR A 246 14.52 26.32 -11.29
CA TYR A 246 14.03 25.86 -10.00
C TYR A 246 14.43 26.79 -8.84
N ALA A 247 15.70 27.23 -8.78
CA ALA A 247 16.17 28.10 -7.70
C ALA A 247 15.57 29.53 -7.75
N ASN A 248 15.16 30.01 -8.92
CA ASN A 248 14.42 31.27 -9.05
C ASN A 248 12.92 31.09 -8.81
N ALA A 249 12.34 29.91 -9.06
CA ALA A 249 10.95 29.60 -8.74
C ALA A 249 10.73 29.33 -7.24
N HIS A 250 11.68 28.64 -6.60
CA HIS A 250 11.66 28.30 -5.18
C HIS A 250 12.97 28.76 -4.51
N PRO A 251 13.05 30.01 -4.02
CA PRO A 251 14.26 30.52 -3.37
C PRO A 251 14.53 29.77 -2.06
N GLN A 252 15.52 28.86 -2.09
CA GLN A 252 15.96 28.16 -0.88
C GLN A 252 16.84 29.08 -0.03
N GLY A 253 16.47 29.26 1.23
CA GLY A 253 17.21 30.09 2.19
C GLY A 253 16.60 31.46 2.52
N GLY A 254 15.28 31.64 2.36
CA GLY A 254 14.59 32.71 3.07
C GLY A 254 14.76 32.57 4.59
N HIS A 255 14.79 33.70 5.30
CA HIS A 255 14.83 33.74 6.78
C HIS A 255 13.44 33.87 7.40
N ASP A 256 12.40 33.98 6.59
CA ASP A 256 11.02 34.14 7.03
C ASP A 256 10.41 32.78 7.37
N VAL A 257 9.57 32.74 8.41
CA VAL A 257 8.95 31.52 8.96
C VAL A 257 8.31 30.66 7.86
N LEU A 258 7.57 31.27 6.94
CA LEU A 258 6.93 30.59 5.80
C LEU A 258 7.93 29.82 4.92
N SER A 259 9.12 30.38 4.69
CA SER A 259 10.17 29.73 3.89
C SER A 259 10.90 28.62 4.63
N MET A 260 10.93 28.66 5.96
CA MET A 260 11.42 27.57 6.82
C MET A 260 10.38 26.43 6.92
N MET A 261 9.09 26.75 7.08
CA MET A 261 7.99 25.77 7.04
C MET A 261 7.91 25.08 5.67
N SER A 262 8.09 25.82 4.57
CA SER A 262 8.15 25.26 3.21
C SER A 262 9.33 24.30 2.97
N GLN A 263 10.40 24.41 3.76
CA GLN A 263 11.54 23.46 3.74
C GLN A 263 11.30 22.21 4.61
N LEU A 264 10.44 22.31 5.63
CA LEU A 264 10.04 21.19 6.49
C LEU A 264 8.89 20.37 5.88
N MET A 265 8.01 21.02 5.12
CA MET A 265 6.93 20.41 4.34
C MET A 265 7.45 19.71 3.08
N LYS A 266 6.76 18.64 2.65
CA LYS A 266 7.09 17.94 1.40
C LYS A 266 6.80 18.85 0.20
N GLN A 267 7.86 19.34 -0.45
CA GLN A 267 7.79 20.20 -1.62
C GLN A 267 7.03 19.51 -2.77
N LYS A 268 5.87 20.07 -3.14
CA LYS A 268 5.11 19.67 -4.34
C LYS A 268 5.83 20.16 -5.60
N LYS A 269 5.74 19.44 -6.72
CA LYS A 269 6.16 20.01 -8.00
C LYS A 269 5.16 21.08 -8.45
N THR A 270 5.67 22.20 -8.98
CA THR A 270 4.87 23.30 -9.51
C THR A 270 5.33 23.63 -10.94
N GLU A 271 4.43 24.17 -11.76
CA GLU A 271 4.74 24.53 -13.14
C GLU A 271 5.58 25.81 -13.22
N ILE A 272 6.70 25.78 -13.94
CA ILE A 272 7.56 26.93 -14.11
C ILE A 272 7.07 27.79 -15.28
N THR A 273 6.71 29.04 -14.98
CA THR A 273 6.13 29.92 -16.01
C THR A 273 7.11 30.24 -17.15
N GLU A 274 6.59 30.30 -18.37
CA GLU A 274 7.39 30.68 -19.56
C GLU A 274 7.97 32.10 -19.47
N LYS A 275 7.34 33.00 -18.69
CA LYS A 275 7.91 34.32 -18.39
C LYS A 275 9.24 34.20 -17.63
N LEU A 276 9.27 33.40 -16.56
CA LEU A 276 10.49 33.19 -15.78
C LEU A 276 11.60 32.56 -16.63
N ARG A 277 11.26 31.53 -17.42
CA ARG A 277 12.19 30.92 -18.39
C ARG A 277 12.76 31.93 -19.38
N HIS A 278 11.92 32.83 -19.91
CA HIS A 278 12.36 33.86 -20.85
C HIS A 278 13.32 34.86 -20.20
N GLU A 279 13.06 35.28 -18.96
CA GLU A 279 13.98 36.15 -18.20
C GLU A 279 15.30 35.46 -17.87
N ILE A 280 15.26 34.17 -17.50
CA ILE A 280 16.46 33.38 -17.23
C ILE A 280 17.29 33.23 -18.49
N ASN A 281 16.70 32.87 -19.64
CA ASN A 281 17.42 32.83 -20.92
C ASN A 281 18.11 34.17 -21.22
N LYS A 282 17.38 35.29 -21.06
CA LYS A 282 17.91 36.65 -21.27
C LYS A 282 19.04 37.04 -20.31
N LYS A 283 19.09 36.47 -19.10
CA LYS A 283 20.23 36.59 -18.17
C LYS A 283 21.41 35.72 -18.62
N VAL A 284 21.14 34.48 -19.03
CA VAL A 284 22.15 33.52 -19.51
C VAL A 284 22.84 34.03 -20.80
N ASP A 285 22.07 34.53 -21.76
CA ASP A 285 22.59 35.11 -23.01
C ASP A 285 23.58 36.25 -22.73
N LYS A 286 23.27 37.14 -21.77
CA LYS A 286 24.19 38.22 -21.34
C LYS A 286 25.48 37.69 -20.69
N LEU A 287 25.42 36.60 -19.93
CA LEU A 287 26.61 35.96 -19.35
C LEU A 287 27.49 35.31 -20.41
N ILE A 288 26.89 34.81 -21.50
CA ILE A 288 27.59 34.26 -22.66
C ILE A 288 28.21 35.40 -23.50
N GLU A 289 27.44 36.46 -23.80
CA GLU A 289 27.91 37.65 -24.53
C GLU A 289 29.09 38.37 -23.82
N SER A 290 29.07 38.40 -22.49
CA SER A 290 30.17 38.96 -21.67
C SER A 290 31.34 37.99 -21.46
N GLY A 291 31.26 36.75 -21.97
CA GLY A 291 32.31 35.73 -21.85
C GLY A 291 32.49 35.14 -20.45
N GLN A 292 31.56 35.40 -19.52
CA GLN A 292 31.59 34.90 -18.14
C GLN A 292 31.05 33.46 -18.03
N ALA A 293 30.18 33.06 -18.96
CA ALA A 293 29.61 31.72 -19.02
C ALA A 293 29.70 31.09 -20.42
N GLU A 294 29.68 29.77 -20.45
CA GLU A 294 29.74 28.94 -21.67
C GLU A 294 28.60 27.92 -21.64
N LEU A 295 27.79 27.87 -22.70
CA LEU A 295 26.67 26.94 -22.81
C LEU A 295 27.15 25.55 -23.25
N ILE A 296 26.76 24.51 -22.50
CA ILE A 296 27.07 23.10 -22.76
C ILE A 296 25.79 22.37 -23.15
N THR A 297 25.63 22.06 -24.43
CA THR A 297 24.53 21.23 -24.93
C THR A 297 24.76 19.77 -24.56
N GLY A 298 23.94 19.24 -23.66
CA GLY A 298 23.97 17.84 -23.24
C GLY A 298 23.06 16.92 -24.05
N VAL A 299 22.87 15.72 -23.52
CA VAL A 299 22.12 14.64 -24.15
C VAL A 299 20.90 14.30 -23.29
N LEU A 300 19.70 14.41 -23.89
CA LEU A 300 18.45 13.93 -23.32
C LEU A 300 18.20 12.52 -23.89
N PHE A 301 18.19 11.49 -23.04
CA PHE A 301 17.89 10.12 -23.43
C PHE A 301 16.49 9.72 -22.98
N ILE A 302 15.58 9.46 -23.93
CA ILE A 302 14.20 9.02 -23.69
C ILE A 302 14.08 7.52 -24.01
N ASP A 303 14.02 6.67 -22.98
CA ASP A 303 13.79 5.23 -23.16
C ASP A 303 12.30 4.92 -23.35
N GLU A 304 12.01 3.80 -24.03
CA GLU A 304 10.66 3.29 -24.29
C GLU A 304 9.72 4.34 -24.95
N VAL A 305 10.23 5.13 -25.90
CA VAL A 305 9.59 6.34 -26.48
C VAL A 305 8.17 6.14 -27.03
N HIS A 306 7.81 4.91 -27.41
CA HIS A 306 6.46 4.52 -27.85
C HIS A 306 5.36 4.69 -26.76
N MET A 307 5.76 4.99 -25.52
CA MET A 307 4.85 5.29 -24.42
C MET A 307 4.37 6.76 -24.42
N LEU A 308 5.04 7.65 -25.16
CA LEU A 308 4.60 9.03 -25.39
C LEU A 308 3.36 9.09 -26.28
N ASP A 309 2.55 10.13 -26.09
CA ASP A 309 1.38 10.44 -26.91
C ASP A 309 1.65 11.50 -27.99
N LEU A 310 0.66 11.70 -28.88
CA LEU A 310 0.73 12.64 -29.99
C LEU A 310 1.02 14.09 -29.55
N GLU A 311 0.50 14.53 -28.40
CA GLU A 311 0.79 15.86 -27.85
C GLU A 311 2.26 15.98 -27.41
N CYS A 312 2.82 14.93 -26.80
CA CYS A 312 4.24 14.87 -26.46
C CYS A 312 5.13 15.00 -27.71
N PHE A 313 4.81 14.28 -28.79
CA PHE A 313 5.55 14.40 -30.06
C PHE A 313 5.39 15.79 -30.72
N THR A 314 4.21 16.40 -30.61
CA THR A 314 3.96 17.78 -31.06
C THR A 314 4.83 18.78 -30.28
N PHE A 315 4.90 18.62 -28.96
CA PHE A 315 5.78 19.43 -28.10
C PHE A 315 7.27 19.22 -28.44
N LEU A 316 7.72 17.96 -28.58
CA LEU A 316 9.10 17.63 -28.95
C LEU A 316 9.51 18.25 -30.29
N SER A 317 8.60 18.24 -31.28
CA SER A 317 8.83 18.85 -32.60
C SER A 317 9.15 20.35 -32.48
N LYS A 318 8.37 21.07 -31.67
CA LYS A 318 8.59 22.51 -31.38
C LYS A 318 9.84 22.74 -30.54
N ALA A 319 10.11 21.89 -29.54
CA ALA A 319 11.26 22.03 -28.66
C ALA A 319 12.60 21.82 -29.39
N LEU A 320 12.65 20.90 -30.35
CA LEU A 320 13.82 20.64 -31.20
C LEU A 320 14.15 21.78 -32.18
N GLU A 321 13.20 22.65 -32.50
CA GLU A 321 13.43 23.84 -33.34
C GLU A 321 14.13 24.98 -32.58
N SER A 322 14.31 24.86 -31.26
CA SER A 322 15.06 25.83 -30.45
C SER A 322 16.57 25.73 -30.66
N ASN A 323 17.24 26.88 -30.79
CA ASN A 323 18.70 26.97 -30.87
C ASN A 323 19.44 26.43 -29.63
N ILE A 324 18.74 26.33 -28.49
CA ILE A 324 19.27 25.86 -27.20
C ILE A 324 18.84 24.40 -26.92
N ALA A 325 18.27 23.69 -27.91
CA ALA A 325 17.82 22.31 -27.72
C ALA A 325 19.00 21.35 -27.40
N PRO A 326 18.84 20.44 -26.42
CA PRO A 326 19.80 19.37 -26.18
C PRO A 326 19.72 18.32 -27.29
N ILE A 327 20.72 17.43 -27.34
CA ILE A 327 20.73 16.30 -28.27
C ILE A 327 19.71 15.26 -27.77
N VAL A 328 18.58 15.14 -28.45
CA VAL A 328 17.54 14.16 -28.10
C VAL A 328 17.86 12.81 -28.72
N VAL A 329 18.11 11.82 -27.86
CA VAL A 329 18.32 10.41 -28.19
C VAL A 329 17.13 9.62 -27.64
N MET A 330 16.49 8.84 -28.47
CA MET A 330 15.31 8.06 -28.12
C MET A 330 15.57 6.58 -28.34
N ALA A 331 14.90 5.71 -27.59
CA ALA A 331 14.95 4.27 -27.80
C ALA A 331 13.55 3.67 -27.95
N SER A 332 13.37 2.81 -28.95
CA SER A 332 12.18 1.96 -29.08
C SER A 332 12.56 0.50 -29.22
N ASN A 333 11.74 -0.35 -28.61
CA ASN A 333 11.81 -1.81 -28.68
C ASN A 333 10.64 -2.42 -29.50
N ARG A 334 9.65 -1.61 -29.91
CA ARG A 334 8.48 -2.05 -30.68
C ARG A 334 8.70 -1.94 -32.19
N GLY A 335 8.01 -2.79 -32.94
CA GLY A 335 7.79 -2.64 -34.38
C GLY A 335 6.71 -1.60 -34.66
N ASN A 336 5.72 -1.92 -35.49
CA ASN A 336 4.52 -1.09 -35.61
C ASN A 336 3.66 -1.20 -34.34
N CYS A 337 3.17 -0.08 -33.83
CA CYS A 337 2.14 -0.04 -32.79
C CYS A 337 1.32 1.26 -32.89
N LEU A 338 0.17 1.27 -32.21
CA LEU A 338 -0.69 2.44 -32.09
C LEU A 338 0.06 3.63 -31.47
N ILE A 339 -0.09 4.82 -32.04
CA ILE A 339 0.35 6.08 -31.44
C ILE A 339 -0.63 6.42 -30.30
N ARG A 340 -0.13 6.60 -29.08
CA ARG A 340 -0.99 6.95 -27.93
C ARG A 340 -1.62 8.33 -28.13
N GLY A 341 -2.88 8.48 -27.71
CA GLY A 341 -3.68 9.67 -28.00
C GLY A 341 -4.25 9.73 -29.43
N SER A 342 -4.04 8.71 -30.25
CA SER A 342 -4.81 8.47 -31.48
C SER A 342 -5.71 7.25 -31.29
N GLU A 343 -6.87 7.23 -31.96
CA GLU A 343 -7.82 6.11 -31.86
C GLU A 343 -7.33 4.88 -32.65
N ASP A 344 -6.91 5.07 -33.91
CA ASP A 344 -6.57 3.97 -34.84
C ASP A 344 -5.23 4.13 -35.61
N VAL A 345 -4.38 5.12 -35.30
CA VAL A 345 -3.18 5.40 -36.10
C VAL A 345 -2.00 4.51 -35.66
N TYR A 346 -1.75 3.43 -36.41
CA TYR A 346 -0.57 2.58 -36.26
C TYR A 346 0.61 3.13 -37.06
N ALA A 347 1.75 3.32 -36.39
CA ALA A 347 2.98 3.80 -37.03
C ALA A 347 4.23 2.99 -36.59
N PRO A 348 5.32 3.04 -37.38
CA PRO A 348 6.58 2.45 -36.99
C PRO A 348 7.05 3.00 -35.64
N HIS A 349 7.41 2.10 -34.74
CA HIS A 349 7.92 2.40 -33.39
C HIS A 349 6.93 3.16 -32.47
N GLY A 350 5.67 3.33 -32.88
CA GLY A 350 4.68 4.13 -32.15
C GLY A 350 4.91 5.65 -32.26
N ILE A 351 5.63 6.08 -33.29
CA ILE A 351 6.06 7.47 -33.48
C ILE A 351 5.34 8.06 -34.73
N PRO A 352 4.80 9.29 -34.66
CA PRO A 352 4.25 10.00 -35.82
C PRO A 352 5.24 10.09 -37.00
N LEU A 353 4.74 9.97 -38.23
CA LEU A 353 5.56 9.92 -39.45
C LEU A 353 6.32 11.24 -39.71
N ASP A 354 5.67 12.37 -39.46
CA ASP A 354 6.23 13.71 -39.52
C ASP A 354 7.37 13.94 -38.52
N PHE A 355 7.30 13.30 -37.34
CA PHE A 355 8.40 13.29 -36.39
C PHE A 355 9.51 12.32 -36.81
N LEU A 356 9.17 11.14 -37.35
CA LEU A 356 10.15 10.16 -37.87
C LEU A 356 11.04 10.76 -38.97
N ASP A 357 10.50 11.59 -39.86
CA ASP A 357 11.26 12.31 -40.89
C ASP A 357 12.36 13.24 -40.30
N ARG A 358 12.22 13.65 -39.03
CA ARG A 358 13.21 14.44 -38.27
C ARG A 358 14.17 13.56 -37.46
N THR A 359 14.07 12.24 -37.53
CA THR A 359 14.92 11.29 -36.77
C THR A 359 16.00 10.61 -37.61
N ILE A 360 17.19 10.43 -37.02
CA ILE A 360 18.22 9.52 -37.54
C ILE A 360 18.06 8.16 -36.86
N ILE A 361 17.57 7.17 -37.62
CA ILE A 361 17.30 5.82 -37.11
C ILE A 361 18.59 4.97 -37.11
N ILE A 362 19.02 4.51 -35.94
CA ILE A 362 20.15 3.60 -35.77
C ILE A 362 19.63 2.25 -35.25
N LYS A 363 19.81 1.20 -36.06
CA LYS A 363 19.36 -0.16 -35.72
C LYS A 363 20.40 -0.92 -34.89
N THR A 364 19.97 -1.54 -33.80
CA THR A 364 20.74 -2.52 -33.02
C THR A 364 20.29 -3.95 -33.35
N VAL A 365 21.19 -4.91 -33.19
CA VAL A 365 20.95 -6.34 -33.47
C VAL A 365 21.02 -7.19 -32.19
N PRO A 366 20.41 -8.38 -32.13
CA PRO A 366 20.67 -9.34 -31.06
C PRO A 366 22.15 -9.69 -30.96
N TYR A 367 22.66 -9.86 -29.74
CA TYR A 367 24.04 -10.32 -29.50
C TYR A 367 24.16 -11.82 -29.78
N THR A 368 25.30 -12.23 -30.34
CA THR A 368 25.70 -13.64 -30.43
C THR A 368 26.08 -14.20 -29.06
N ARG A 369 26.07 -15.54 -28.91
CA ARG A 369 26.48 -16.21 -27.66
C ARG A 369 27.90 -15.83 -27.22
N GLU A 370 28.81 -15.64 -28.16
CA GLU A 370 30.20 -15.24 -27.89
C GLU A 370 30.30 -13.80 -27.38
N GLU A 371 29.53 -12.87 -27.96
CA GLU A 371 29.44 -11.50 -27.47
C GLU A 371 28.80 -11.45 -26.07
N ILE A 372 27.74 -12.22 -25.82
CA ILE A 372 27.12 -12.36 -24.49
C ILE A 372 28.15 -12.85 -23.46
N LEU A 373 28.95 -13.87 -23.81
CA LEU A 373 30.02 -14.39 -22.93
C LEU A 373 31.07 -13.31 -22.61
N LYS A 374 31.50 -12.54 -23.62
CA LYS A 374 32.44 -11.41 -23.42
C LYS A 374 31.84 -10.31 -22.52
N ILE A 375 30.56 -9.96 -22.70
CA ILE A 375 29.86 -8.96 -21.87
C ILE A 375 29.76 -9.46 -20.42
N LEU A 376 29.40 -10.73 -20.20
CA LEU A 376 29.36 -11.33 -18.87
C LEU A 376 30.74 -11.31 -18.20
N ARG A 377 31.82 -11.65 -18.92
CA ARG A 377 33.20 -11.54 -18.41
C ARG A 377 33.58 -10.12 -17.97
N ILE A 378 33.17 -9.10 -18.72
CA ILE A 378 33.38 -7.69 -18.33
C ILE A 378 32.59 -7.38 -17.05
N ARG A 379 31.33 -7.81 -16.96
CA ARG A 379 30.50 -7.57 -15.78
C ARG A 379 31.08 -8.23 -14.52
N VAL A 380 31.40 -9.52 -14.61
CA VAL A 380 32.03 -10.32 -13.54
C VAL A 380 33.31 -9.65 -13.04
N ARG A 381 34.18 -9.15 -13.94
CA ARG A 381 35.40 -8.44 -13.57
C ARG A 381 35.14 -7.14 -12.81
N ILE A 382 34.10 -6.39 -13.21
CA ILE A 382 33.78 -5.09 -12.60
C ILE A 382 33.10 -5.27 -11.24
N GLU A 383 32.18 -6.23 -11.13
CA GLU A 383 31.56 -6.62 -9.85
C GLU A 383 32.49 -7.44 -8.95
N SER A 384 33.70 -7.78 -9.42
CA SER A 384 34.71 -8.58 -8.70
C SER A 384 34.17 -9.93 -8.21
N LEU A 385 33.40 -10.61 -9.05
CA LEU A 385 32.78 -11.90 -8.74
C LEU A 385 33.71 -13.07 -9.09
N ASP A 386 33.73 -14.09 -8.25
CA ASP A 386 34.41 -15.36 -8.52
C ASP A 386 33.40 -16.40 -9.04
N ILE A 387 33.62 -16.87 -10.28
CA ILE A 387 32.69 -17.72 -11.04
C ILE A 387 33.46 -18.75 -11.86
N GLU A 388 32.99 -20.00 -11.85
CA GLU A 388 33.55 -21.06 -12.67
C GLU A 388 33.25 -20.82 -14.16
N GLU A 389 34.23 -21.12 -15.03
CA GLU A 389 34.05 -20.96 -16.48
C GLU A 389 32.88 -21.80 -17.03
N ALA A 390 32.59 -22.96 -16.42
CA ALA A 390 31.43 -23.79 -16.76
C ALA A 390 30.10 -23.08 -16.44
N ALA A 391 29.99 -22.47 -15.25
CA ALA A 391 28.82 -21.68 -14.84
C ALA A 391 28.65 -20.44 -15.72
N LEU A 392 29.74 -19.79 -16.09
CA LEU A 392 29.74 -18.63 -16.99
C LEU A 392 29.29 -18.99 -18.42
N LEU A 393 29.72 -20.14 -18.94
CA LEU A 393 29.27 -20.68 -20.24
C LEU A 393 27.79 -21.08 -20.22
N GLN A 394 27.29 -21.62 -19.10
CA GLN A 394 25.87 -21.92 -18.89
C GLN A 394 25.04 -20.63 -18.80
N LEU A 395 25.52 -19.62 -18.07
CA LEU A 395 24.87 -18.31 -17.98
C LEU A 395 24.78 -17.61 -19.35
N ALA A 396 25.83 -17.72 -20.18
CA ALA A 396 25.79 -17.23 -21.56
C ALA A 396 24.76 -17.99 -22.44
N MET A 397 24.55 -19.29 -22.20
CA MET A 397 23.48 -20.06 -22.87
C MET A 397 22.08 -19.66 -22.38
N ILE A 398 21.91 -19.38 -21.08
CA ILE A 398 20.65 -18.83 -20.53
C ILE A 398 20.36 -17.47 -21.17
N GLY A 399 21.35 -16.56 -21.21
CA GLY A 399 21.19 -15.23 -21.82
C GLY A 399 20.87 -15.25 -23.31
N ALA A 400 21.40 -16.23 -24.06
CA ALA A 400 21.09 -16.44 -25.47
C ALA A 400 19.70 -17.05 -25.72
N ARG A 401 19.17 -17.86 -24.78
CA ARG A 401 17.81 -18.42 -24.84
C ARG A 401 16.73 -17.45 -24.33
N THR A 402 17.11 -16.50 -23.46
CA THR A 402 16.19 -15.56 -22.79
C THR A 402 16.54 -14.12 -23.17
N THR A 403 17.19 -13.36 -22.28
CA THR A 403 17.75 -12.04 -22.57
C THR A 403 19.06 -11.82 -21.83
N LEU A 404 19.92 -10.96 -22.37
CA LEU A 404 21.15 -10.50 -21.69
C LEU A 404 20.85 -9.84 -20.32
N ARG A 405 19.73 -9.12 -20.20
CA ARG A 405 19.33 -8.47 -18.94
C ARG A 405 19.06 -9.50 -17.84
N TYR A 406 18.35 -10.58 -18.16
CA TYR A 406 18.09 -11.67 -17.20
C TYR A 406 19.37 -12.38 -16.77
N ALA A 407 20.26 -12.72 -17.71
CA ALA A 407 21.55 -13.33 -17.39
C ALA A 407 22.44 -12.44 -16.50
N LEU A 408 22.45 -11.11 -16.72
CA LEU A 408 23.15 -10.18 -15.85
C LEU A 408 22.51 -10.11 -14.45
N GLN A 409 21.18 -10.15 -14.36
CA GLN A 409 20.46 -10.13 -13.08
C GLN A 409 20.66 -11.39 -12.23
N LEU A 410 20.97 -12.55 -12.83
CA LEU A 410 21.28 -13.78 -12.10
C LEU A 410 22.63 -13.73 -11.36
N LEU A 411 23.58 -12.87 -11.78
CA LEU A 411 24.91 -12.79 -11.15
C LEU A 411 24.84 -12.40 -9.67
N SER A 412 24.02 -11.40 -9.30
CA SER A 412 23.97 -10.91 -7.93
C SER A 412 23.35 -11.93 -6.96
N PRO A 413 22.20 -12.57 -7.25
CA PRO A 413 21.68 -13.69 -6.45
C PRO A 413 22.67 -14.86 -6.36
N CYS A 414 23.30 -15.26 -7.47
CA CYS A 414 24.30 -16.32 -7.48
C CYS A 414 25.48 -15.98 -6.55
N SER A 415 25.96 -14.72 -6.56
CA SER A 415 27.03 -14.28 -5.66
C SER A 415 26.62 -14.34 -4.19
N GLN A 416 25.39 -13.97 -3.83
CA GLN A 416 24.95 -14.05 -2.43
C GLN A 416 24.80 -15.50 -1.96
N LEU A 417 24.21 -16.37 -2.79
CA LEU A 417 24.06 -17.79 -2.44
C LEU A 417 25.42 -18.50 -2.38
N ALA A 418 26.35 -18.18 -3.28
CA ALA A 418 27.72 -18.67 -3.23
C ALA A 418 28.46 -18.27 -1.93
N LYS A 419 28.26 -17.04 -1.44
CA LYS A 419 28.77 -16.60 -0.13
C LYS A 419 28.16 -17.38 1.04
N VAL A 420 26.87 -17.68 1.01
CA VAL A 420 26.20 -18.52 2.04
C VAL A 420 26.80 -19.93 2.06
N TYR A 421 27.13 -20.49 0.89
CA TYR A 421 27.81 -21.78 0.77
C TYR A 421 29.35 -21.71 0.90
N TYR A 422 29.93 -20.55 1.25
CA TYR A 422 31.39 -20.32 1.31
C TYR A 422 32.15 -20.84 0.08
N SER A 423 31.59 -20.64 -1.11
CA SER A 423 32.07 -21.20 -2.38
C SER A 423 32.01 -20.18 -3.51
N ASN A 424 32.54 -20.56 -4.69
CA ASN A 424 32.47 -19.74 -5.91
C ASN A 424 31.13 -20.00 -6.64
N ILE A 425 30.78 -19.16 -7.62
CA ILE A 425 29.55 -19.37 -8.40
C ILE A 425 29.74 -20.61 -9.30
N THR A 426 29.07 -21.70 -8.94
CA THR A 426 29.05 -22.99 -9.66
C THR A 426 27.80 -23.16 -10.52
N THR A 427 27.80 -24.17 -11.40
CA THR A 427 26.63 -24.55 -12.21
C THR A 427 25.41 -24.95 -11.36
N LYS A 428 25.64 -25.61 -10.21
CA LYS A 428 24.58 -26.02 -9.28
C LYS A 428 23.82 -24.83 -8.69
N ILE A 429 24.56 -23.81 -8.22
CA ILE A 429 23.99 -22.56 -7.67
C ILE A 429 23.17 -21.83 -8.75
N LEU A 430 23.65 -21.83 -9.99
CA LEU A 430 22.95 -21.23 -11.12
C LEU A 430 21.64 -21.97 -11.45
N ASP A 431 21.64 -23.30 -11.42
CA ASP A 431 20.44 -24.12 -11.63
C ASP A 431 19.43 -23.93 -10.48
N GLU A 432 19.88 -23.88 -9.23
CA GLU A 432 19.02 -23.68 -8.06
C GLU A 432 18.26 -22.35 -8.11
N ILE A 433 18.94 -21.24 -8.42
CA ILE A 433 18.31 -19.91 -8.53
C ILE A 433 17.42 -19.80 -9.78
N SER A 434 17.83 -20.43 -10.88
CA SER A 434 17.01 -20.52 -12.09
C SER A 434 15.74 -21.35 -11.86
N ARG A 435 15.82 -22.40 -11.02
CA ARG A 435 14.65 -23.18 -10.57
C ARG A 435 13.75 -22.36 -9.66
N LEU A 436 14.30 -21.64 -8.67
CA LEU A 436 13.51 -20.93 -7.65
C LEU A 436 12.57 -19.89 -8.27
N THR A 437 13.00 -19.17 -9.31
CA THR A 437 12.13 -18.23 -10.06
C THR A 437 11.01 -18.92 -10.85
N ILE A 438 11.26 -20.10 -11.42
CA ILE A 438 10.22 -20.91 -12.11
C ILE A 438 9.29 -21.58 -11.08
N LEU A 439 9.84 -22.05 -9.97
CA LEU A 439 9.11 -22.71 -8.90
C LEU A 439 8.13 -21.73 -8.26
N LEU A 440 8.54 -20.51 -7.95
CA LEU A 440 7.65 -19.47 -7.40
C LEU A 440 6.44 -19.22 -8.32
N MET A 441 6.65 -19.12 -9.64
CA MET A 441 5.55 -19.00 -10.60
C MET A 441 4.66 -20.25 -10.64
N LYS A 442 5.24 -21.46 -10.57
CA LYS A 442 4.45 -22.71 -10.52
C LYS A 442 3.68 -22.88 -9.22
N THR A 443 4.24 -22.50 -8.07
CA THR A 443 3.59 -22.63 -6.74
C THR A 443 2.56 -21.54 -6.48
N LEU A 444 2.66 -20.37 -7.15
CA LEU A 444 1.63 -19.33 -7.10
C LEU A 444 0.52 -19.56 -8.14
N ALA A 445 0.88 -19.81 -9.41
CA ALA A 445 -0.11 -19.99 -10.47
C ALA A 445 -0.76 -21.39 -10.46
N GLY A 446 -0.05 -22.43 -10.03
CA GLY A 446 -0.54 -23.81 -10.01
C GLY A 446 -1.79 -24.00 -9.15
N PRO A 447 -1.80 -23.59 -7.87
CA PRO A 447 -2.99 -23.63 -7.02
C PRO A 447 -4.15 -22.78 -7.55
N LEU A 448 -3.85 -21.62 -8.13
CA LEU A 448 -4.85 -20.74 -8.74
C LEU A 448 -5.53 -21.41 -9.95
N CYS A 449 -4.73 -22.01 -10.84
CA CYS A 449 -5.23 -22.76 -12.00
C CYS A 449 -5.99 -24.02 -11.57
N ALA A 450 -5.53 -24.73 -10.54
CA ALA A 450 -6.20 -25.93 -10.01
C ALA A 450 -7.54 -25.61 -9.31
N ALA A 451 -7.66 -24.42 -8.70
CA ALA A 451 -8.92 -23.93 -8.14
C ALA A 451 -9.95 -23.62 -9.25
N ILE A 452 -9.51 -23.09 -10.40
CA ILE A 452 -10.37 -22.74 -11.53
C ILE A 452 -10.70 -23.97 -12.40
N ARG A 453 -9.77 -24.93 -12.54
CA ARG A 453 -9.93 -26.11 -13.39
C ARG A 453 -9.43 -27.38 -12.67
N PRO A 454 -10.32 -28.18 -12.05
CA PRO A 454 -9.91 -29.40 -11.36
C PRO A 454 -9.31 -30.43 -12.32
N GLY A 455 -8.38 -31.25 -11.81
CA GLY A 455 -7.71 -32.31 -12.57
C GLY A 455 -8.67 -33.33 -13.19
N ARG A 456 -8.21 -33.99 -14.26
CA ARG A 456 -8.95 -35.09 -14.91
C ARG A 456 -8.95 -36.30 -13.98
N LYS A 457 -10.14 -36.90 -13.76
CA LYS A 457 -10.28 -38.17 -13.04
C LYS A 457 -9.55 -39.30 -13.79
N LYS A 458 -8.79 -40.13 -13.09
CA LYS A 458 -8.21 -41.37 -13.63
C LYS A 458 -9.25 -42.48 -13.74
N ASN A 459 -8.98 -43.47 -14.60
CA ASN A 459 -9.77 -44.69 -14.65
C ASN A 459 -9.25 -45.70 -13.60
N VAL A 460 -10.17 -46.37 -12.90
CA VAL A 460 -9.90 -47.41 -11.90
C VAL A 460 -10.48 -48.77 -12.27
N GLU A 461 -11.10 -48.88 -13.45
CA GLU A 461 -11.58 -50.14 -14.02
C GLU A 461 -10.45 -51.17 -14.10
N ASN A 462 -10.71 -52.41 -13.67
CA ASN A 462 -9.77 -53.52 -13.56
C ASN A 462 -8.54 -53.29 -12.65
N LYS A 463 -8.48 -52.19 -11.88
CA LYS A 463 -7.40 -51.92 -10.92
C LYS A 463 -7.62 -52.66 -9.59
N VAL A 464 -6.55 -53.15 -8.98
CA VAL A 464 -6.60 -53.83 -7.67
C VAL A 464 -6.54 -52.78 -6.56
N VAL A 465 -7.65 -52.63 -5.83
CA VAL A 465 -7.83 -51.65 -4.76
C VAL A 465 -7.99 -52.37 -3.42
N LEU A 466 -7.00 -52.24 -2.54
CA LEU A 466 -7.03 -52.78 -1.19
C LEU A 466 -7.56 -51.72 -0.21
N ILE A 467 -8.57 -52.05 0.57
CA ILE A 467 -9.22 -51.14 1.54
C ILE A 467 -9.21 -51.79 2.92
N THR A 468 -8.63 -51.10 3.90
CA THR A 468 -8.58 -51.53 5.31
C THR A 468 -9.72 -50.92 6.13
N GLY A 469 -10.28 -51.64 7.10
CA GLY A 469 -11.48 -51.20 7.82
C GLY A 469 -12.70 -51.15 6.90
N ALA A 470 -12.76 -52.08 5.95
CA ALA A 470 -13.76 -52.10 4.89
C ALA A 470 -15.12 -52.65 5.35
N GLY A 471 -15.24 -53.17 6.57
CA GLY A 471 -16.48 -53.75 7.09
C GLY A 471 -17.56 -52.72 7.42
N SER A 472 -17.23 -51.44 7.61
CA SER A 472 -18.19 -50.40 8.01
C SER A 472 -17.81 -48.98 7.57
N GLY A 473 -18.74 -48.04 7.71
CA GLY A 473 -18.49 -46.60 7.60
C GLY A 473 -17.82 -46.20 6.27
N LEU A 474 -16.81 -45.33 6.36
CA LEU A 474 -16.06 -44.83 5.20
C LEU A 474 -15.45 -45.95 4.35
N GLY A 475 -14.94 -47.02 4.98
CA GLY A 475 -14.28 -48.12 4.28
C GLY A 475 -15.25 -48.91 3.41
N ARG A 476 -16.42 -49.24 3.97
CA ARG A 476 -17.52 -49.91 3.25
C ARG A 476 -17.98 -49.10 2.03
N GLU A 477 -18.30 -47.82 2.26
CA GLU A 477 -18.84 -46.97 1.19
C GLU A 477 -17.81 -46.65 0.11
N MET A 478 -16.53 -46.50 0.46
CA MET A 478 -15.46 -46.40 -0.55
C MET A 478 -15.34 -47.70 -1.35
N ALA A 479 -15.42 -48.87 -0.71
CA ALA A 479 -15.35 -50.15 -1.41
C ALA A 479 -16.49 -50.33 -2.42
N ILE A 480 -17.72 -49.93 -2.05
CA ILE A 480 -18.87 -49.93 -2.95
C ILE A 480 -18.58 -49.02 -4.17
N LYS A 481 -18.16 -47.76 -3.98
CA LYS A 481 -17.88 -46.84 -5.10
C LYS A 481 -16.73 -47.27 -6.01
N PHE A 482 -15.70 -47.93 -5.47
CA PHE A 482 -14.65 -48.52 -6.29
C PHE A 482 -15.18 -49.69 -7.15
N ALA A 483 -16.02 -50.55 -6.59
CA ALA A 483 -16.62 -51.67 -7.32
C ALA A 483 -17.65 -51.21 -8.38
N GLU A 484 -18.46 -50.18 -8.10
CA GLU A 484 -19.34 -49.52 -9.09
C GLU A 484 -18.56 -49.01 -10.31
N CYS A 485 -17.31 -48.59 -10.12
CA CYS A 485 -16.40 -48.16 -11.19
C CYS A 485 -15.59 -49.31 -11.83
N GLY A 486 -15.93 -50.56 -11.55
CA GLY A 486 -15.30 -51.75 -12.15
C GLY A 486 -13.91 -52.07 -11.60
N ALA A 487 -13.53 -51.55 -10.43
CA ALA A 487 -12.29 -51.93 -9.77
C ALA A 487 -12.40 -53.30 -9.08
N ILE A 488 -11.27 -54.00 -8.92
CA ILE A 488 -11.18 -55.24 -8.14
C ILE A 488 -10.92 -54.85 -6.68
N THR A 489 -11.92 -55.03 -5.82
CA THR A 489 -11.88 -54.57 -4.43
C THR A 489 -11.45 -55.69 -3.48
N ILE A 490 -10.39 -55.44 -2.70
CA ILE A 490 -9.91 -56.33 -1.64
C ILE A 490 -10.24 -55.68 -0.30
N LEU A 491 -11.01 -56.39 0.52
CA LEU A 491 -11.59 -55.87 1.77
C LEU A 491 -10.90 -56.51 2.97
N TRP A 492 -10.19 -55.72 3.78
CA TRP A 492 -9.63 -56.17 5.05
C TRP A 492 -10.37 -55.52 6.22
N ASP A 493 -10.77 -56.33 7.18
CA ASP A 493 -11.36 -55.89 8.45
C ASP A 493 -11.08 -56.93 9.54
N ILE A 494 -11.21 -56.55 10.81
CA ILE A 494 -11.11 -57.46 11.94
C ILE A 494 -12.44 -58.19 12.21
N ASN A 495 -13.57 -57.63 11.76
CA ASN A 495 -14.91 -58.20 11.97
C ASN A 495 -15.38 -58.99 10.74
N GLU A 496 -15.33 -60.31 10.83
CA GLU A 496 -15.76 -61.26 9.79
C GLU A 496 -17.19 -61.00 9.31
N THR A 497 -18.11 -60.66 10.22
CA THR A 497 -19.54 -60.51 9.88
C THR A 497 -19.76 -59.28 9.00
N THR A 498 -19.15 -58.15 9.34
CA THR A 498 -19.41 -56.87 8.67
C THR A 498 -18.63 -56.74 7.36
N VAL A 499 -17.44 -57.34 7.24
CA VAL A 499 -16.70 -57.41 5.98
C VAL A 499 -17.36 -58.37 4.99
N LYS A 500 -17.91 -59.50 5.46
CA LYS A 500 -18.67 -60.43 4.62
C LYS A 500 -19.96 -59.79 4.09
N GLN A 501 -20.72 -59.10 4.96
CA GLN A 501 -21.88 -58.31 4.53
C GLN A 501 -21.52 -57.27 3.46
N THR A 502 -20.37 -56.60 3.60
CA THR A 502 -19.90 -55.62 2.61
C THR A 502 -19.57 -56.29 1.27
N ALA A 503 -18.95 -57.47 1.29
CA ALA A 503 -18.70 -58.24 0.08
C ALA A 503 -20.01 -58.69 -0.60
N GLU A 504 -20.99 -59.17 0.18
CA GLU A 504 -22.33 -59.56 -0.30
C GLU A 504 -23.05 -58.36 -0.96
N MET A 505 -23.04 -57.18 -0.34
CA MET A 505 -23.59 -55.95 -0.92
C MET A 505 -22.91 -55.59 -2.26
N ILE A 506 -21.59 -55.71 -2.34
CA ILE A 506 -20.87 -55.42 -3.58
C ILE A 506 -21.19 -56.47 -4.65
N GLU A 507 -21.30 -57.75 -4.30
CA GLU A 507 -21.73 -58.80 -5.24
C GLU A 507 -23.14 -58.54 -5.79
N GLU A 508 -24.10 -58.12 -4.96
CA GLU A 508 -25.44 -57.71 -5.40
C GLU A 508 -25.40 -56.52 -6.37
N ILE A 509 -24.67 -55.46 -6.02
CA ILE A 509 -24.51 -54.26 -6.87
C ILE A 509 -23.86 -54.61 -8.20
N VAL A 510 -22.74 -55.34 -8.17
CA VAL A 510 -22.01 -55.79 -9.37
C VAL A 510 -22.90 -56.66 -10.26
N ASN A 511 -23.67 -57.60 -9.69
CA ASN A 511 -24.62 -58.43 -10.44
C ASN A 511 -25.74 -57.60 -11.10
N SER A 512 -26.20 -56.53 -10.43
CA SER A 512 -27.21 -55.63 -11.00
C SER A 512 -26.67 -54.80 -12.19
N ILE A 513 -25.41 -54.35 -12.10
CA ILE A 513 -24.72 -53.60 -13.16
C ILE A 513 -24.34 -54.50 -14.35
N HIS A 514 -23.94 -55.75 -14.08
CA HIS A 514 -23.58 -56.74 -15.12
C HIS A 514 -24.74 -57.10 -16.06
N TYR A 515 -25.99 -56.80 -15.69
CA TYR A 515 -27.17 -57.01 -16.53
C TYR A 515 -27.28 -56.04 -17.71
N HIS A 516 -26.42 -55.01 -17.80
CA HIS A 516 -26.43 -54.01 -18.89
C HIS A 516 -25.18 -53.97 -19.78
N TYR A 517 -24.09 -54.63 -19.40
CA TYR A 517 -22.87 -54.72 -20.22
C TYR A 517 -22.47 -56.17 -20.47
N HIS A 518 -22.51 -56.58 -21.73
CA HIS A 518 -22.34 -57.98 -22.11
C HIS A 518 -20.90 -58.31 -22.53
N HIS A 519 -20.45 -59.48 -22.08
CA HIS A 519 -19.33 -60.31 -22.55
C HIS A 519 -17.92 -60.12 -21.95
N ASN A 520 -17.43 -61.26 -21.42
CA ASN A 520 -16.04 -61.59 -21.10
C ASN A 520 -15.38 -60.92 -19.87
N SER A 521 -15.78 -61.32 -18.67
CA SER A 521 -14.96 -62.24 -17.85
C SER A 521 -15.65 -62.64 -16.54
N SER A 522 -15.69 -63.93 -16.22
CA SER A 522 -16.08 -64.46 -14.91
C SER A 522 -14.98 -64.24 -13.86
N LYS A 523 -14.55 -62.99 -13.69
CA LYS A 523 -13.46 -62.61 -12.79
C LYS A 523 -14.04 -62.13 -11.46
N GLN A 524 -13.54 -62.68 -10.36
CA GLN A 524 -13.94 -62.25 -9.02
C GLN A 524 -13.55 -60.77 -8.82
N LEU A 525 -14.55 -59.89 -8.74
CA LEU A 525 -14.37 -58.46 -8.57
C LEU A 525 -14.21 -58.03 -7.10
N THR A 526 -14.55 -58.91 -6.15
CA THR A 526 -14.44 -58.63 -4.71
C THR A 526 -13.90 -59.83 -3.96
N SER A 527 -12.94 -59.59 -3.05
CA SER A 527 -12.44 -60.60 -2.11
C SER A 527 -12.27 -59.97 -0.73
N TRP A 528 -12.56 -60.72 0.33
CA TRP A 528 -12.42 -60.25 1.70
C TRP A 528 -11.49 -61.15 2.52
N SER A 529 -10.97 -60.62 3.62
CA SER A 529 -10.18 -61.39 4.58
C SER A 529 -10.28 -60.77 5.98
N VAL A 530 -10.34 -61.63 6.99
CA VAL A 530 -10.21 -61.22 8.39
C VAL A 530 -8.73 -60.94 8.66
N VAL A 531 -8.40 -59.68 8.97
CA VAL A 531 -7.04 -59.21 9.19
C VAL A 531 -7.05 -58.15 10.29
N ASP A 532 -6.38 -58.41 11.41
CA ASP A 532 -5.97 -57.34 12.31
C ASP A 532 -4.79 -56.58 11.65
N VAL A 533 -5.01 -55.31 11.33
CA VAL A 533 -4.01 -54.47 10.67
C VAL A 533 -2.96 -53.91 11.64
N GLY A 534 -3.18 -54.01 12.96
CA GLY A 534 -2.15 -53.68 13.98
C GLY A 534 -1.02 -54.72 14.05
N ASP A 535 -1.29 -55.97 13.67
CA ASP A 535 -0.32 -57.08 13.69
C ASP A 535 0.42 -57.21 12.35
N GLU A 536 1.71 -56.85 12.35
CA GLU A 536 2.60 -56.94 11.18
C GLU A 536 2.60 -58.35 10.55
N ASN A 537 2.45 -59.41 11.34
CA ASN A 537 2.48 -60.79 10.86
C ASN A 537 1.21 -61.15 10.09
N GLN A 538 0.05 -60.71 10.58
CA GLN A 538 -1.24 -60.91 9.89
C GLN A 538 -1.27 -60.11 8.59
N VAL A 539 -0.83 -58.86 8.62
CA VAL A 539 -0.68 -58.01 7.41
C VAL A 539 0.24 -58.67 6.38
N ALA A 540 1.40 -59.19 6.78
CA ALA A 540 2.32 -59.88 5.87
C ALA A 540 1.72 -61.17 5.28
N GLN A 541 1.04 -61.99 6.09
CA GLN A 541 0.38 -63.22 5.61
C GLN A 541 -0.78 -62.91 4.66
N ALA A 542 -1.60 -61.89 4.97
CA ALA A 542 -2.71 -61.47 4.13
C ALA A 542 -2.22 -60.85 2.81
N ALA A 543 -1.18 -60.01 2.85
CA ALA A 543 -0.53 -59.46 1.65
C ALA A 543 0.02 -60.58 0.75
N GLN A 544 0.60 -61.64 1.31
CA GLN A 544 1.09 -62.76 0.50
C GLN A 544 -0.04 -63.59 -0.12
N LYS A 545 -1.15 -63.82 0.60
CA LYS A 545 -2.36 -64.46 0.03
C LYS A 545 -2.94 -63.63 -1.11
N LEU A 546 -3.06 -62.32 -0.93
CA LEU A 546 -3.52 -61.35 -1.93
C LEU A 546 -2.64 -61.41 -3.19
N ARG A 547 -1.32 -61.27 -3.04
CA ARG A 547 -0.36 -61.34 -4.16
C ARG A 547 -0.47 -62.64 -4.97
N ASN A 548 -0.70 -63.76 -4.30
CA ASN A 548 -0.87 -65.07 -4.96
C ASN A 548 -2.21 -65.19 -5.74
N GLN A 549 -3.24 -64.41 -5.38
CA GLN A 549 -4.59 -64.50 -5.96
C GLN A 549 -4.87 -63.42 -7.02
N PHE A 550 -4.47 -62.16 -6.75
CA PHE A 550 -4.84 -60.99 -7.55
C PHE A 550 -3.64 -60.23 -8.13
N GLY A 551 -2.41 -60.50 -7.66
CA GLY A 551 -1.19 -59.81 -8.09
C GLY A 551 -0.83 -58.61 -7.21
N ASP A 552 -0.10 -57.65 -7.78
CA ASP A 552 0.29 -56.42 -7.09
C ASP A 552 -0.91 -55.47 -6.89
N VAL A 553 -0.90 -54.71 -5.79
CA VAL A 553 -1.94 -53.71 -5.48
C VAL A 553 -1.66 -52.42 -6.24
N ASP A 554 -2.63 -51.94 -7.02
CA ASP A 554 -2.54 -50.64 -7.71
C ASP A 554 -2.85 -49.46 -6.78
N ILE A 555 -3.85 -49.62 -5.89
CA ILE A 555 -4.32 -48.57 -4.97
C ILE A 555 -4.46 -49.16 -3.57
N LEU A 556 -3.74 -48.60 -2.61
CA LEU A 556 -3.83 -48.92 -1.18
C LEU A 556 -4.62 -47.83 -0.46
N VAL A 557 -5.75 -48.16 0.14
CA VAL A 557 -6.57 -47.25 0.95
C VAL A 557 -6.46 -47.63 2.42
N ASN A 558 -5.49 -47.00 3.09
CA ASN A 558 -5.30 -47.05 4.53
C ASN A 558 -6.36 -46.19 5.22
N ASN A 559 -7.47 -46.83 5.57
CA ASN A 559 -8.67 -46.24 6.15
C ASN A 559 -8.97 -46.72 7.59
N ALA A 560 -8.43 -47.86 8.02
CA ALA A 560 -8.72 -48.42 9.34
C ALA A 560 -8.37 -47.42 10.44
N GLY A 561 -9.23 -47.34 11.46
CA GLY A 561 -8.98 -46.48 12.59
C GLY A 561 -10.03 -46.53 13.69
N ILE A 562 -9.64 -46.07 14.87
CA ILE A 562 -10.48 -45.94 16.07
C ILE A 562 -10.28 -44.57 16.71
N ALA A 563 -11.32 -44.03 17.34
CA ALA A 563 -11.26 -42.76 18.08
C ALA A 563 -12.08 -42.81 19.39
N PRO A 564 -11.59 -43.50 20.44
CA PRO A 564 -12.16 -43.38 21.77
C PRO A 564 -11.95 -41.95 22.30
N CYS A 565 -13.06 -41.24 22.54
CA CYS A 565 -13.08 -39.83 22.95
C CYS A 565 -13.23 -39.71 24.47
N GLU A 566 -12.12 -39.54 25.18
CA GLU A 566 -12.11 -39.45 26.65
C GLU A 566 -11.19 -38.30 27.10
N PRO A 567 -11.44 -37.67 28.27
CA PRO A 567 -10.45 -36.80 28.89
C PRO A 567 -9.13 -37.55 29.09
N PHE A 568 -8.00 -36.95 28.72
CA PHE A 568 -6.70 -37.64 28.75
C PHE A 568 -6.35 -38.25 30.12
N LYS A 569 -6.81 -37.63 31.22
CA LYS A 569 -6.66 -38.15 32.60
C LYS A 569 -7.34 -39.51 32.84
N ASN A 570 -8.36 -39.85 32.04
CA ASN A 570 -9.18 -41.06 32.19
C ASN A 570 -8.78 -42.15 31.19
N LEU A 571 -8.09 -41.78 30.11
CA LEU A 571 -7.75 -42.67 28.99
C LEU A 571 -6.66 -43.68 29.40
N LYS A 572 -7.02 -44.97 29.44
CA LYS A 572 -6.11 -46.06 29.82
C LYS A 572 -4.96 -46.24 28.82
N SER A 573 -3.77 -46.56 29.32
CA SER A 573 -2.56 -46.78 28.50
C SER A 573 -2.70 -47.89 27.45
N GLU A 574 -3.53 -48.90 27.71
CA GLU A 574 -3.85 -49.97 26.75
C GLU A 574 -4.58 -49.41 25.51
N LYS A 575 -5.66 -48.64 25.74
CA LYS A 575 -6.39 -47.88 24.71
C LYS A 575 -5.46 -46.92 23.94
N ILE A 576 -4.50 -46.27 24.61
CA ILE A 576 -3.54 -45.40 23.93
C ILE A 576 -2.67 -46.19 22.94
N ARG A 577 -2.20 -47.40 23.29
CA ARG A 577 -1.43 -48.25 22.37
C ARG A 577 -2.29 -48.70 21.21
N GLU A 578 -3.49 -49.23 21.49
CA GLU A 578 -4.47 -49.68 20.49
C GLU A 578 -4.76 -48.60 19.43
N ILE A 579 -4.93 -47.34 19.85
CA ILE A 579 -5.11 -46.19 18.94
C ILE A 579 -3.91 -46.03 18.00
N PHE A 580 -2.67 -46.14 18.50
CA PHE A 580 -1.48 -46.01 17.67
C PHE A 580 -1.25 -47.23 16.79
N ASP A 581 -1.47 -48.42 17.31
CA ASP A 581 -1.31 -49.68 16.59
C ASP A 581 -2.24 -49.72 15.36
N VAL A 582 -3.51 -49.34 15.53
CA VAL A 582 -4.50 -49.31 14.44
C VAL A 582 -4.38 -48.05 13.56
N ASN A 583 -4.25 -46.84 14.13
CA ASN A 583 -4.32 -45.60 13.33
C ASN A 583 -3.02 -45.24 12.60
N ILE A 584 -1.86 -45.76 13.00
CA ILE A 584 -0.56 -45.42 12.38
C ILE A 584 0.37 -46.62 12.16
N MET A 585 0.54 -47.56 13.11
CA MET A 585 1.41 -48.72 12.85
C MET A 585 0.91 -49.58 11.70
N ALA A 586 -0.41 -49.75 11.59
CA ALA A 586 -1.06 -50.35 10.42
C ALA A 586 -0.64 -49.70 9.08
N HIS A 587 -0.48 -48.37 9.02
CA HIS A 587 -0.03 -47.68 7.80
C HIS A 587 1.43 -48.03 7.46
N PHE A 588 2.30 -48.14 8.47
CA PHE A 588 3.67 -48.62 8.26
C PHE A 588 3.69 -50.06 7.75
N TRP A 589 2.89 -50.96 8.34
CA TRP A 589 2.83 -52.37 7.94
C TRP A 589 2.30 -52.56 6.53
N THR A 590 1.21 -51.89 6.14
CA THR A 590 0.66 -52.01 4.79
C THR A 590 1.58 -51.38 3.75
N VAL A 591 2.08 -50.15 3.97
CA VAL A 591 2.97 -49.50 3.00
C VAL A 591 4.26 -50.30 2.81
N LYS A 592 4.87 -50.83 3.89
CA LYS A 592 6.04 -51.71 3.82
C LYS A 592 5.80 -53.00 3.01
N GLN A 593 4.56 -53.49 2.94
CA GLN A 593 4.21 -54.68 2.13
C GLN A 593 3.93 -54.36 0.65
N PHE A 594 3.46 -53.15 0.32
CA PHE A 594 2.96 -52.83 -1.04
C PHE A 594 3.83 -51.83 -1.83
N LEU A 595 4.51 -50.90 -1.16
CA LEU A 595 5.35 -49.88 -1.80
C LEU A 595 6.46 -50.46 -2.71
N PRO A 596 7.23 -51.51 -2.32
CA PRO A 596 8.32 -52.01 -3.16
C PRO A 596 7.87 -52.54 -4.54
N ALA A 597 6.62 -52.99 -4.66
CA ALA A 597 6.03 -53.37 -5.95
C ALA A 597 5.64 -52.13 -6.78
N MET A 598 5.08 -51.11 -6.13
CA MET A 598 4.74 -49.83 -6.78
C MET A 598 5.99 -49.11 -7.31
N GLU A 599 7.09 -49.13 -6.56
CA GLU A 599 8.41 -48.60 -6.98
C GLU A 599 8.97 -49.35 -8.18
N LYS A 600 9.02 -50.69 -8.10
CA LYS A 600 9.49 -51.55 -9.20
C LYS A 600 8.68 -51.34 -10.49
N ASN A 601 7.38 -51.13 -10.36
CA ASN A 601 6.48 -50.91 -11.50
C ASN A 601 6.39 -49.43 -11.91
N ASN A 602 7.03 -48.51 -11.17
CA ASN A 602 6.86 -47.05 -11.24
C ASN A 602 5.40 -46.62 -11.45
N SER A 603 4.51 -47.17 -10.62
CA SER A 603 3.05 -46.95 -10.71
C SER A 603 2.38 -47.43 -9.44
N GLY A 604 1.57 -46.58 -8.81
CA GLY A 604 0.77 -46.94 -7.65
C GLY A 604 0.09 -45.73 -7.01
N HIS A 605 -0.86 -45.95 -6.11
CA HIS A 605 -1.48 -44.88 -5.33
C HIS A 605 -1.67 -45.31 -3.87
N ILE A 606 -1.05 -44.58 -2.94
CA ILE A 606 -1.28 -44.77 -1.50
C ILE A 606 -2.19 -43.65 -1.01
N VAL A 607 -3.35 -44.04 -0.49
CA VAL A 607 -4.36 -43.17 0.11
C VAL A 607 -4.35 -43.41 1.61
N ALA A 608 -4.25 -42.34 2.40
CA ALA A 608 -4.29 -42.39 3.85
C ALA A 608 -5.45 -41.53 4.38
N ILE A 609 -6.38 -42.15 5.11
CA ILE A 609 -7.46 -41.45 5.80
C ILE A 609 -6.94 -40.99 7.16
N ALA A 610 -6.53 -39.72 7.20
CA ALA A 610 -6.13 -39.03 8.41
C ALA A 610 -7.39 -38.52 9.16
N SER A 611 -7.44 -37.22 9.45
CA SER A 611 -8.59 -36.48 10.00
C SER A 611 -8.25 -34.99 9.94
N SER A 612 -9.23 -34.09 10.07
CA SER A 612 -8.96 -32.70 10.48
C SER A 612 -8.14 -32.66 11.79
N ALA A 613 -8.35 -33.63 12.69
CA ALA A 613 -7.56 -33.83 13.91
C ALA A 613 -6.10 -34.23 13.65
N GLY A 614 -5.69 -34.46 12.40
CA GLY A 614 -4.30 -34.68 11.99
C GLY A 614 -3.57 -33.43 11.50
N ILE A 615 -4.26 -32.29 11.42
CA ILE A 615 -3.70 -30.97 11.08
C ILE A 615 -4.03 -29.90 12.14
N MET A 616 -4.73 -30.29 13.21
CA MET A 616 -5.24 -29.39 14.25
C MET A 616 -5.59 -30.17 15.53
N GLY A 617 -5.36 -29.58 16.69
CA GLY A 617 -5.73 -30.17 17.99
C GLY A 617 -7.13 -29.78 18.46
N SER A 618 -7.78 -30.66 19.23
CA SER A 618 -9.04 -30.38 19.93
C SER A 618 -9.06 -31.10 21.30
N PRO A 619 -9.79 -30.63 22.31
CA PRO A 619 -10.01 -31.36 23.56
C PRO A 619 -10.52 -32.80 23.33
N TYR A 620 -10.25 -33.69 24.28
CA TYR A 620 -10.63 -35.13 24.25
C TYR A 620 -10.01 -35.98 23.13
N PHE A 621 -9.35 -35.38 22.12
CA PHE A 621 -8.63 -36.07 21.05
C PHE A 621 -7.12 -36.25 21.31
N THR A 622 -6.61 -36.18 22.54
CA THR A 622 -5.15 -36.14 22.77
C THR A 622 -4.39 -37.30 22.12
N ALA A 623 -4.84 -38.54 22.28
CA ALA A 623 -4.23 -39.70 21.63
C ALA A 623 -4.65 -39.85 20.15
N TYR A 624 -5.94 -39.65 19.85
CA TYR A 624 -6.47 -39.77 18.48
C TYR A 624 -5.84 -38.75 17.52
N GLY A 625 -5.86 -37.47 17.88
CA GLY A 625 -5.24 -36.39 17.11
C GLY A 625 -3.73 -36.56 16.97
N ALA A 626 -3.02 -37.00 18.01
CA ALA A 626 -1.60 -37.33 17.88
C ALA A 626 -1.35 -38.45 16.85
N SER A 627 -2.15 -39.53 16.87
CA SER A 627 -2.05 -40.61 15.87
C SER A 627 -2.35 -40.12 14.44
N LYS A 628 -3.37 -39.25 14.25
CA LYS A 628 -3.70 -38.71 12.93
C LYS A 628 -2.70 -37.63 12.46
N HIS A 629 -2.04 -36.91 13.36
CA HIS A 629 -0.89 -36.06 13.00
C HIS A 629 0.30 -36.91 12.53
N ALA A 630 0.53 -38.06 13.18
CA ALA A 630 1.55 -39.01 12.73
C ALA A 630 1.25 -39.56 11.33
N VAL A 631 -0.02 -39.80 10.97
CA VAL A 631 -0.42 -40.16 9.60
C VAL A 631 -0.07 -39.06 8.58
N VAL A 632 -0.39 -37.80 8.89
CA VAL A 632 -0.05 -36.67 7.99
C VAL A 632 1.46 -36.48 7.88
N GLY A 633 2.21 -36.62 8.98
CA GLY A 633 3.67 -36.56 8.98
C GLY A 633 4.32 -37.69 8.17
N PHE A 634 3.84 -38.93 8.35
CA PHE A 634 4.28 -40.11 7.62
C PHE A 634 4.09 -39.94 6.10
N MET A 635 2.90 -39.51 5.66
CA MET A 635 2.64 -39.30 4.23
C MET A 635 3.49 -38.19 3.62
N LYS A 636 3.83 -37.14 4.39
CA LYS A 636 4.76 -36.08 3.94
C LYS A 636 6.20 -36.58 3.82
N CYS A 637 6.69 -37.34 4.80
CA CYS A 637 8.04 -37.90 4.71
C CYS A 637 8.16 -38.87 3.53
N LEU A 638 7.15 -39.73 3.34
CA LEU A 638 7.07 -40.64 2.20
C LEU A 638 7.02 -39.90 0.85
N TYR A 639 6.41 -38.70 0.78
CA TYR A 639 6.42 -37.88 -0.44
C TYR A 639 7.83 -37.41 -0.81
N GLU A 640 8.58 -36.90 0.17
CA GLU A 640 9.97 -36.40 -0.01
C GLU A 640 10.99 -37.55 -0.26
N GLU A 641 10.64 -38.80 0.04
CA GLU A 641 11.45 -39.99 -0.27
C GLU A 641 11.29 -40.49 -1.71
N LEU A 642 10.23 -40.08 -2.44
CA LEU A 642 9.99 -40.48 -3.83
C LEU A 642 10.81 -39.62 -4.83
N ASP A 643 11.30 -40.25 -5.91
CA ASP A 643 11.96 -39.54 -7.03
C ASP A 643 11.00 -38.51 -7.68
N GLU A 644 11.51 -37.33 -8.06
CA GLU A 644 10.76 -36.28 -8.78
C GLU A 644 10.02 -36.80 -10.04
N ASN A 645 10.50 -37.90 -10.63
CA ASN A 645 9.95 -38.54 -11.84
C ASN A 645 9.00 -39.72 -11.54
N SER A 646 8.79 -40.05 -10.28
CA SER A 646 7.90 -41.13 -9.85
C SER A 646 6.46 -40.90 -10.31
N GLN A 647 5.81 -41.96 -10.79
CA GLN A 647 4.37 -41.98 -11.06
C GLN A 647 3.57 -42.64 -9.92
N ILE A 648 4.23 -42.92 -8.78
CA ILE A 648 3.53 -43.24 -7.55
C ILE A 648 2.89 -41.96 -7.03
N ARG A 649 1.63 -42.06 -6.61
CA ARG A 649 0.85 -40.96 -6.04
C ARG A 649 0.57 -41.22 -4.58
N LEU A 650 0.47 -40.14 -3.82
CA LEU A 650 0.11 -40.13 -2.42
C LEU A 650 -1.10 -39.20 -2.25
N THR A 651 -2.14 -39.64 -1.54
CA THR A 651 -3.31 -38.79 -1.20
C THR A 651 -3.60 -38.90 0.28
N THR A 652 -3.45 -37.78 0.99
CA THR A 652 -3.80 -37.65 2.41
C THR A 652 -5.17 -37.01 2.52
N VAL A 653 -6.12 -37.72 3.15
CA VAL A 653 -7.51 -37.30 3.28
C VAL A 653 -7.76 -36.89 4.73
N CYS A 654 -8.10 -35.61 4.95
CA CYS A 654 -8.38 -35.04 6.27
C CYS A 654 -9.87 -34.64 6.38
N PRO A 655 -10.77 -35.59 6.74
CA PRO A 655 -12.17 -35.29 6.98
C PRO A 655 -12.40 -34.60 8.33
N LEU A 656 -13.30 -33.62 8.32
CA LEU A 656 -13.92 -32.99 9.49
C LEU A 656 -15.35 -33.49 9.62
N GLY A 657 -15.73 -34.03 10.80
CA GLY A 657 -17.11 -34.38 11.18
C GLY A 657 -17.94 -35.12 10.11
N ILE A 658 -17.95 -36.44 10.13
CA ILE A 658 -18.82 -37.26 9.25
C ILE A 658 -19.74 -38.10 10.12
N SER A 659 -21.05 -38.06 9.87
CA SER A 659 -22.05 -38.87 10.58
C SER A 659 -22.28 -40.23 9.92
N GLY A 660 -22.63 -41.26 10.70
CA GLY A 660 -22.86 -42.61 10.23
C GLY A 660 -21.59 -43.44 9.98
N THR A 661 -20.43 -43.00 10.48
CA THR A 661 -19.15 -43.68 10.26
C THR A 661 -18.92 -44.89 11.15
N GLY A 662 -19.68 -45.00 12.26
CA GLY A 662 -19.37 -45.89 13.38
C GLY A 662 -18.36 -45.30 14.39
N ILE A 663 -17.78 -44.14 14.06
CA ILE A 663 -16.92 -43.31 14.92
C ILE A 663 -17.59 -41.93 15.03
N ASP A 664 -18.86 -41.92 15.39
CA ASP A 664 -19.67 -40.72 15.39
C ASP A 664 -19.35 -39.89 16.65
N ILE A 665 -18.51 -38.87 16.45
CA ILE A 665 -18.04 -38.02 17.53
C ILE A 665 -19.07 -36.90 17.77
N PRO A 666 -19.60 -36.74 19.00
CA PRO A 666 -20.50 -35.65 19.34
C PRO A 666 -19.78 -34.29 19.26
N THR A 667 -19.94 -33.61 18.13
CA THR A 667 -19.35 -32.29 17.84
C THR A 667 -20.42 -31.19 17.82
N LYS A 668 -20.20 -30.13 18.58
CA LYS A 668 -20.90 -28.85 18.47
C LYS A 668 -20.06 -27.90 17.61
N THR A 669 -20.72 -27.02 16.86
CA THR A 669 -20.09 -25.95 16.07
C THR A 669 -20.96 -24.70 16.14
N ARG A 670 -20.36 -23.52 16.30
CA ARG A 670 -21.09 -22.24 16.26
C ARG A 670 -21.50 -21.84 14.84
N PHE A 671 -20.79 -22.34 13.83
CA PHE A 671 -21.05 -22.01 12.42
C PHE A 671 -21.23 -23.30 11.58
N PRO A 672 -22.42 -23.95 11.63
CA PRO A 672 -22.70 -25.18 10.87
C PRO A 672 -22.56 -25.02 9.35
N TRP A 673 -22.74 -23.81 8.81
CA TRP A 673 -22.56 -23.54 7.39
C TRP A 673 -21.08 -23.58 6.94
N LEU A 674 -20.16 -23.24 7.85
CA LEU A 674 -18.72 -23.15 7.59
C LEU A 674 -17.99 -24.45 7.91
N LEU A 675 -18.39 -25.10 9.02
CA LEU A 675 -17.85 -26.36 9.54
C LEU A 675 -18.97 -27.41 9.73
N PRO A 676 -19.71 -27.80 8.67
CA PRO A 676 -20.79 -28.78 8.76
C PRO A 676 -20.31 -30.18 9.16
N VAL A 677 -21.14 -30.90 9.91
CA VAL A 677 -21.08 -32.36 9.98
C VAL A 677 -21.72 -32.90 8.69
N MET A 678 -20.95 -33.67 7.92
CA MET A 678 -21.38 -34.15 6.60
C MET A 678 -22.00 -35.55 6.67
N PRO A 679 -23.06 -35.84 5.89
CA PRO A 679 -23.53 -37.21 5.68
C PRO A 679 -22.45 -38.08 5.03
N LEU A 680 -22.40 -39.36 5.42
CA LEU A 680 -21.42 -40.34 4.94
C LEU A 680 -21.30 -40.39 3.40
N GLU A 681 -22.41 -40.62 2.70
CA GLU A 681 -22.43 -40.77 1.23
C GLU A 681 -21.84 -39.57 0.48
N TYR A 682 -22.12 -38.36 0.98
CA TYR A 682 -21.65 -37.10 0.41
C TYR A 682 -20.14 -36.93 0.64
N ALA A 683 -19.68 -37.17 1.87
CA ALA A 683 -18.26 -37.13 2.18
C ALA A 683 -17.47 -38.19 1.39
N VAL A 684 -17.96 -39.41 1.28
CA VAL A 684 -17.37 -40.49 0.47
C VAL A 684 -17.33 -40.09 -1.01
N GLY A 685 -18.40 -39.49 -1.53
CA GLY A 685 -18.43 -38.95 -2.89
C GLY A 685 -17.28 -37.96 -3.15
N LEU A 686 -17.07 -37.00 -2.24
CA LEU A 686 -15.98 -36.02 -2.33
C LEU A 686 -14.58 -36.64 -2.17
N ILE A 687 -14.42 -37.59 -1.25
CA ILE A 687 -13.15 -38.29 -0.99
C ILE A 687 -12.76 -39.15 -2.20
N PHE A 688 -13.69 -39.93 -2.74
CA PHE A 688 -13.51 -40.72 -3.96
C PHE A 688 -13.12 -39.82 -5.15
N ASP A 689 -13.80 -38.68 -5.30
CA ASP A 689 -13.48 -37.69 -6.32
C ASP A 689 -12.08 -37.06 -6.18
N ALA A 690 -11.55 -36.95 -4.96
CA ALA A 690 -10.19 -36.48 -4.70
C ALA A 690 -9.14 -37.56 -4.98
N ILE A 691 -9.42 -38.82 -4.63
CA ILE A 691 -8.57 -39.99 -4.94
C ILE A 691 -8.45 -40.16 -6.45
N LEU A 692 -9.56 -40.06 -7.20
CA LEU A 692 -9.54 -40.12 -8.66
C LEU A 692 -8.80 -38.94 -9.32
N ARG A 693 -8.68 -37.80 -8.64
CA ARG A 693 -7.91 -36.63 -9.11
C ARG A 693 -6.47 -36.58 -8.60
N GLU A 694 -6.06 -37.56 -7.80
CA GLU A 694 -4.72 -37.65 -7.21
C GLU A 694 -4.37 -36.42 -6.35
N GLU A 695 -5.34 -35.87 -5.62
CA GLU A 695 -5.11 -34.71 -4.74
C GLU A 695 -4.18 -35.12 -3.57
N GLU A 696 -3.01 -34.50 -3.48
CA GLU A 696 -1.96 -34.81 -2.48
C GLU A 696 -2.44 -34.62 -1.03
N LEU A 697 -3.11 -33.50 -0.76
CA LEU A 697 -3.76 -33.20 0.51
C LEU A 697 -5.20 -32.73 0.27
N PHE A 698 -6.16 -33.62 0.51
CA PHE A 698 -7.59 -33.32 0.44
C PHE A 698 -8.15 -33.07 1.83
N VAL A 699 -8.68 -31.88 2.07
CA VAL A 699 -9.33 -31.49 3.33
C VAL A 699 -10.80 -31.25 3.01
N VAL A 700 -11.69 -31.91 3.76
CA VAL A 700 -13.14 -31.87 3.51
C VAL A 700 -13.87 -31.50 4.81
N PRO A 701 -14.72 -30.45 4.83
CA PRO A 701 -15.12 -29.60 3.70
C PRO A 701 -13.99 -28.68 3.20
N LYS A 702 -14.06 -28.27 1.92
CA LYS A 702 -13.01 -27.47 1.27
C LYS A 702 -12.79 -26.10 1.91
N THR A 703 -13.80 -25.54 2.57
CA THR A 703 -13.71 -24.31 3.38
C THR A 703 -12.62 -24.43 4.46
N PHE A 704 -12.58 -25.57 5.15
CA PHE A 704 -11.61 -25.82 6.22
C PHE A 704 -10.16 -25.88 5.71
N LYS A 705 -9.92 -26.26 4.44
CA LYS A 705 -8.58 -26.22 3.80
C LYS A 705 -7.98 -24.82 3.80
N TRP A 706 -8.81 -23.81 3.54
CA TRP A 706 -8.40 -22.41 3.47
C TRP A 706 -8.25 -21.79 4.85
N ILE A 707 -9.19 -22.06 5.76
CA ILE A 707 -9.10 -21.65 7.17
C ILE A 707 -7.79 -22.15 7.78
N HIS A 708 -7.49 -23.46 7.68
CA HIS A 708 -6.24 -24.02 8.21
C HIS A 708 -4.99 -23.36 7.60
N ARG A 709 -4.95 -23.14 6.28
CA ARG A 709 -3.82 -22.48 5.61
C ARG A 709 -3.62 -21.04 6.10
N LEU A 710 -4.70 -20.29 6.24
CA LEU A 710 -4.67 -18.91 6.74
C LEU A 710 -4.21 -18.87 8.22
N LEU A 711 -4.77 -19.74 9.08
CA LEU A 711 -4.36 -19.85 10.48
C LEU A 711 -2.89 -20.27 10.65
N SER A 712 -2.31 -21.03 9.71
CA SER A 712 -0.90 -21.44 9.77
C SER A 712 0.11 -20.30 9.55
N ILE A 713 -0.34 -19.13 9.09
CA ILE A 713 0.48 -17.91 8.95
C ILE A 713 0.57 -17.16 10.30
N PHE A 714 -0.44 -17.32 11.16
CA PHE A 714 -0.55 -16.55 12.40
C PHE A 714 0.22 -17.18 13.57
N PRO A 715 0.67 -16.36 14.55
CA PRO A 715 1.23 -16.87 15.80
C PRO A 715 0.28 -17.84 16.49
N GLN A 716 0.80 -18.94 17.04
CA GLN A 716 0.01 -20.06 17.59
C GLN A 716 -1.06 -19.63 18.62
N LYS A 717 -0.78 -18.59 19.41
CA LYS A 717 -1.77 -18.00 20.33
C LYS A 717 -2.98 -17.44 19.59
N MET A 718 -2.77 -16.60 18.58
CA MET A 718 -3.83 -15.97 17.80
C MET A 718 -4.61 -17.02 16.99
N ALA A 719 -3.91 -17.98 16.37
CA ALA A 719 -4.55 -19.11 15.71
C ALA A 719 -5.43 -19.93 16.68
N SER A 720 -4.98 -20.14 17.92
CA SER A 720 -5.78 -20.81 18.97
C SER A 720 -6.96 -19.96 19.46
N THR A 721 -6.85 -18.63 19.50
CA THR A 721 -7.97 -17.74 19.87
C THR A 721 -9.04 -17.75 18.79
N ILE A 722 -8.65 -17.58 17.51
CA ILE A 722 -9.59 -17.67 16.38
C ILE A 722 -10.28 -19.04 16.35
N TRP A 723 -9.55 -20.12 16.64
CA TRP A 723 -10.15 -21.46 16.72
C TRP A 723 -11.19 -21.58 17.85
N LYS A 724 -10.94 -20.98 19.02
CA LYS A 724 -11.94 -20.91 20.11
C LYS A 724 -13.18 -20.10 19.70
N CYS A 725 -13.01 -19.00 18.96
CA CYS A 725 -14.13 -18.18 18.48
C CYS A 725 -15.10 -18.92 17.53
N LEU A 726 -14.59 -19.93 16.80
CA LEU A 726 -15.39 -20.83 15.95
C LEU A 726 -16.20 -21.88 16.75
N ASP A 727 -15.92 -22.06 18.06
CA ASP A 727 -16.55 -23.01 19.00
C ASP A 727 -16.87 -24.38 18.36
N TYR A 728 -15.87 -24.96 17.70
CA TYR A 728 -15.91 -26.36 17.26
C TYR A 728 -15.43 -27.24 18.41
N SER A 729 -16.37 -27.73 19.23
CA SER A 729 -16.12 -28.41 20.49
C SER A 729 -16.70 -29.83 20.50
N VAL A 730 -15.95 -30.78 21.07
CA VAL A 730 -16.40 -32.16 21.32
C VAL A 730 -16.93 -32.24 22.76
N PHE A 731 -18.03 -32.94 23.01
CA PHE A 731 -18.63 -33.07 24.34
C PHE A 731 -18.92 -34.54 24.71
N VAL A 732 -18.76 -34.91 25.99
CA VAL A 732 -19.02 -36.28 26.46
C VAL A 732 -20.51 -36.42 26.79
N GLN A 733 -21.17 -37.47 26.30
CA GLN A 733 -22.51 -37.85 26.76
C GLN A 733 -22.42 -38.58 28.10
N ASN A 734 -23.15 -38.11 29.11
CA ASN A 734 -23.26 -38.78 30.41
C ASN A 734 -24.40 -39.81 30.39
N GLU A 735 -24.08 -41.08 30.61
CA GLU A 735 -25.07 -42.15 30.79
C GLU A 735 -25.73 -42.09 32.18
N SER A 736 -26.78 -41.29 32.34
CA SER A 736 -27.80 -41.53 33.37
C SER A 736 -29.06 -40.68 33.15
N ASN A 737 -30.14 -41.28 32.65
CA ASN A 737 -31.52 -40.85 32.95
C ASN A 737 -32.56 -41.90 32.52
N THR A 738 -32.56 -43.03 33.22
CA THR A 738 -33.69 -43.96 33.26
C THR A 738 -34.47 -43.79 34.56
N THR A 739 -35.69 -43.27 34.46
CA THR A 739 -36.85 -43.51 35.35
C THR A 739 -36.69 -43.39 36.87
N SER A 740 -37.30 -42.36 37.47
CA SER A 740 -38.25 -42.52 38.60
C SER A 740 -38.97 -41.21 38.96
N ASN A 741 -40.29 -41.29 39.17
CA ASN A 741 -41.07 -40.23 39.84
C ASN A 741 -40.71 -40.14 41.34
N HIS A 742 -40.74 -38.95 41.93
CA HIS A 742 -41.58 -38.68 43.11
C HIS A 742 -41.70 -37.18 43.44
N ASN A 743 -42.87 -36.81 43.98
CA ASN A 743 -43.18 -35.48 44.51
C ASN A 743 -42.58 -35.31 45.91
N ASN A 744 -42.22 -34.07 46.29
CA ASN A 744 -42.98 -33.26 47.26
C ASN A 744 -42.23 -31.97 47.62
N ASP A 745 -43.00 -30.97 48.07
CA ASP A 745 -42.51 -29.74 48.67
C ASP A 745 -41.70 -29.98 49.96
N ASP A 746 -40.72 -29.14 50.22
CA ASP A 746 -40.67 -28.29 51.42
C ASP A 746 -39.70 -27.14 51.14
N GLY A 747 -40.07 -25.92 51.55
CA GLY A 747 -39.24 -24.74 51.34
C GLY A 747 -38.58 -24.28 52.63
N ASP A 748 -37.40 -23.70 52.54
CA ASP A 748 -37.12 -22.43 53.21
C ASP A 748 -35.94 -21.69 52.56
N ASN A 749 -35.77 -20.44 52.96
CA ASN A 749 -34.83 -19.47 52.38
C ASN A 749 -33.36 -19.84 52.61
N ASP A 750 -32.52 -19.68 51.58
CA ASP A 750 -31.12 -19.22 51.73
C ASP A 750 -30.58 -18.70 50.38
N GLU A 751 -29.91 -17.54 50.39
CA GLU A 751 -29.21 -17.00 49.22
C GLU A 751 -27.92 -17.80 48.94
N PRO A 752 -27.67 -18.30 47.72
CA PRO A 752 -26.35 -18.73 47.33
C PRO A 752 -25.50 -17.50 46.97
N SER A 753 -24.78 -17.02 47.98
CA SER A 753 -23.69 -16.05 47.85
C SER A 753 -22.73 -16.33 46.68
N SER A 754 -22.13 -15.25 46.17
CA SER A 754 -21.21 -15.22 45.02
C SER A 754 -20.21 -16.37 44.93
N MET A 755 -20.23 -17.09 43.81
CA MET A 755 -19.10 -17.90 43.36
C MET A 755 -18.49 -17.27 42.10
N THR A 756 -17.34 -16.61 42.28
CA THR A 756 -16.60 -15.89 41.24
C THR A 756 -15.91 -16.86 40.28
N MET A 757 -16.48 -17.05 39.08
CA MET A 757 -15.77 -17.66 37.96
C MET A 757 -14.72 -16.68 37.42
N SER A 758 -13.45 -16.96 37.70
CA SER A 758 -12.31 -16.15 37.29
C SER A 758 -11.88 -16.44 35.85
N ASP A 759 -12.73 -16.11 34.87
CA ASP A 759 -12.40 -16.17 33.45
C ASP A 759 -12.01 -14.77 32.91
N ASN A 760 -10.78 -14.37 33.22
CA ASN A 760 -10.11 -13.27 32.51
C ASN A 760 -9.71 -13.72 31.09
N VAL A 761 -10.70 -13.94 30.22
CA VAL A 761 -10.53 -13.53 28.82
C VAL A 761 -10.62 -12.01 28.86
N THR A 762 -9.48 -11.34 28.74
CA THR A 762 -9.40 -9.88 28.77
C THR A 762 -10.28 -9.30 27.66
N LEU A 763 -11.37 -8.59 28.03
CA LEU A 763 -12.31 -7.95 27.09
C LEU A 763 -11.60 -7.09 26.02
N ILE A 764 -10.44 -6.55 26.38
CA ILE A 764 -9.47 -5.83 25.55
C ILE A 764 -9.20 -6.55 24.20
N ASP A 765 -9.07 -7.88 24.20
CA ASP A 765 -8.64 -8.67 23.02
C ASP A 765 -9.73 -8.78 21.92
N VAL A 766 -11.00 -8.51 22.24
CA VAL A 766 -12.10 -8.46 21.24
C VAL A 766 -12.26 -7.05 20.67
N GLU A 767 -12.11 -6.03 21.50
CA GLU A 767 -12.18 -4.63 21.07
C GLU A 767 -11.00 -4.30 20.15
N ASP A 768 -9.77 -4.71 20.48
CA ASP A 768 -8.59 -4.53 19.63
C ASP A 768 -8.73 -5.19 18.24
N GLN A 769 -9.31 -6.41 18.19
CA GLN A 769 -9.54 -7.12 16.92
C GLN A 769 -10.64 -6.46 16.06
N LEU A 770 -11.66 -5.88 16.70
CA LEU A 770 -12.70 -5.14 16.00
C LEU A 770 -12.24 -3.75 15.55
N CYS A 771 -11.38 -3.08 16.31
CA CYS A 771 -10.68 -1.88 15.85
C CYS A 771 -9.85 -2.16 14.59
N LEU A 772 -9.12 -3.27 14.54
CA LEU A 772 -8.37 -3.66 13.34
C LEU A 772 -9.30 -3.94 12.13
N ILE A 773 -10.50 -4.51 12.35
CA ILE A 773 -11.52 -4.65 11.30
C ILE A 773 -12.08 -3.29 10.88
N TRP A 774 -12.27 -2.36 11.82
CA TRP A 774 -12.73 -1.00 11.54
C TRP A 774 -11.76 -0.26 10.62
N ASP A 775 -10.46 -0.26 10.92
CA ASP A 775 -9.43 0.39 10.09
C ASP A 775 -9.49 -0.10 8.61
N ILE A 776 -9.53 -1.42 8.41
CA ILE A 776 -9.52 -2.03 7.06
C ILE A 776 -10.88 -2.06 6.36
N SER A 777 -12.00 -1.85 7.08
CA SER A 777 -13.35 -1.88 6.51
C SER A 777 -13.65 -0.77 5.49
N SER A 778 -12.74 0.20 5.35
CA SER A 778 -12.76 1.22 4.30
C SER A 778 -12.30 0.71 2.93
N GLU A 779 -11.58 -0.41 2.86
CA GLU A 779 -11.06 -0.98 1.60
C GLU A 779 -12.15 -1.77 0.83
N THR A 780 -12.25 -1.55 -0.48
CA THR A 780 -13.31 -2.14 -1.33
C THR A 780 -13.34 -3.67 -1.30
N ASP A 781 -12.17 -4.31 -1.27
CA ASP A 781 -12.04 -5.77 -1.29
C ASP A 781 -12.48 -6.38 0.06
N VAL A 782 -12.23 -5.66 1.16
CA VAL A 782 -12.68 -6.01 2.51
C VAL A 782 -14.19 -5.82 2.63
N GLN A 783 -14.75 -4.73 2.10
CA GLN A 783 -16.20 -4.50 2.06
C GLN A 783 -16.93 -5.61 1.30
N GLN A 784 -16.39 -6.04 0.15
CA GLN A 784 -16.94 -7.16 -0.62
C GLN A 784 -16.85 -8.49 0.16
N CYS A 785 -15.74 -8.76 0.85
CA CYS A 785 -15.58 -9.94 1.70
C CYS A 785 -16.57 -9.94 2.88
N LEU A 786 -16.74 -8.81 3.57
CA LEU A 786 -17.66 -8.68 4.71
C LEU A 786 -19.13 -8.79 4.27
N TYR A 787 -19.46 -8.31 3.07
CA TYR A 787 -20.78 -8.51 2.45
C TYR A 787 -21.06 -9.98 2.13
N GLU A 788 -20.10 -10.71 1.57
CA GLU A 788 -20.23 -12.15 1.27
C GLU A 788 -20.39 -13.00 2.53
N LEU A 789 -19.97 -12.49 3.70
CA LEU A 789 -20.14 -13.12 5.01
C LEU A 789 -21.44 -12.71 5.74
N ASN A 790 -22.29 -11.85 5.15
CA ASN A 790 -23.41 -11.19 5.83
C ASN A 790 -23.01 -10.53 7.16
N ALA A 791 -21.82 -9.92 7.23
CA ALA A 791 -21.33 -9.31 8.45
C ALA A 791 -22.16 -8.09 8.89
N ASP A 792 -22.88 -7.45 7.96
CA ASP A 792 -23.86 -6.40 8.20
C ASP A 792 -24.95 -6.83 9.20
N GLU A 793 -25.51 -8.03 9.05
CA GLU A 793 -26.49 -8.58 10.00
C GLU A 793 -25.89 -8.80 11.40
N ILE A 794 -24.63 -9.24 11.46
CA ILE A 794 -23.92 -9.52 12.73
C ILE A 794 -23.63 -8.22 13.49
N PHE A 795 -23.16 -7.17 12.79
CA PHE A 795 -22.89 -5.88 13.43
C PHE A 795 -24.18 -5.17 13.83
N ILE A 796 -25.25 -5.26 13.03
CA ILE A 796 -26.59 -4.81 13.44
C ILE A 796 -27.02 -5.54 14.72
N ASP A 797 -26.99 -6.87 14.75
CA ASP A 797 -27.43 -7.64 15.93
C ASP A 797 -26.57 -7.36 17.16
N THR A 798 -25.27 -7.07 16.96
CA THR A 798 -24.35 -6.64 18.02
C THR A 798 -24.74 -5.28 18.57
N VAL A 799 -24.96 -4.27 17.73
CA VAL A 799 -25.40 -2.92 18.14
C VAL A 799 -26.76 -2.96 18.85
N MET A 800 -27.68 -3.80 18.39
CA MET A 800 -29.03 -3.94 18.96
C MET A 800 -29.08 -4.66 20.32
N ARG A 801 -28.07 -5.49 20.64
CA ARG A 801 -28.10 -6.39 21.83
C ARG A 801 -26.97 -6.16 22.84
N THR A 802 -25.92 -5.41 22.50
CA THR A 802 -24.78 -5.21 23.41
C THR A 802 -25.08 -4.20 24.51
N GLU A 803 -24.71 -4.53 25.75
CA GLU A 803 -24.63 -3.56 26.84
C GLU A 803 -23.27 -2.81 26.85
N ASN A 804 -22.25 -3.34 26.16
CA ASN A 804 -20.96 -2.67 26.02
C ASN A 804 -21.04 -1.58 24.93
N ARG A 805 -20.99 -0.31 25.36
CA ARG A 805 -21.03 0.87 24.49
C ARG A 805 -19.85 0.98 23.53
N ARG A 806 -18.63 0.61 23.97
CA ARG A 806 -17.43 0.63 23.11
C ARG A 806 -17.56 -0.39 21.98
N LEU A 807 -18.14 -1.55 22.27
CA LEU A 807 -18.46 -2.57 21.26
C LEU A 807 -19.52 -2.08 20.26
N ALA A 808 -20.54 -1.33 20.73
CA ALA A 808 -21.54 -0.70 19.88
C ALA A 808 -20.92 0.39 18.98
N GLU A 809 -20.03 1.22 19.51
CA GLU A 809 -19.31 2.27 18.77
C GLU A 809 -18.46 1.69 17.65
N ILE A 810 -17.65 0.68 17.94
CA ILE A 810 -16.81 0.02 16.93
C ILE A 810 -17.69 -0.64 15.86
N SER A 811 -18.76 -1.33 16.27
CA SER A 811 -19.68 -1.99 15.34
C SER A 811 -20.41 -1.01 14.43
N ILE A 812 -20.84 0.16 14.92
CA ILE A 812 -21.51 1.17 14.09
C ILE A 812 -20.53 1.96 13.21
N GLY A 813 -19.28 2.12 13.65
CA GLY A 813 -18.17 2.62 12.81
C GLY A 813 -17.87 1.70 11.62
N ILE A 814 -17.82 0.39 11.85
CA ILE A 814 -17.68 -0.62 10.77
C ILE A 814 -18.88 -0.55 9.81
N LEU A 815 -20.12 -0.47 10.33
CA LEU A 815 -21.32 -0.31 9.49
C LEU A 815 -21.27 0.98 8.65
N GLY A 816 -20.76 2.10 9.20
CA GLY A 816 -20.56 3.35 8.47
C GLY A 816 -19.62 3.21 7.28
N ASN A 817 -18.50 2.53 7.46
CA ASN A 817 -17.58 2.23 6.36
C ASN A 817 -18.24 1.31 5.32
N LEU A 818 -18.88 0.22 5.74
CA LEU A 818 -19.60 -0.71 4.86
C LEU A 818 -20.72 -0.04 4.04
N SER A 819 -21.41 0.96 4.59
CA SER A 819 -22.47 1.72 3.91
C SER A 819 -22.02 2.52 2.68
N HIS A 820 -20.72 2.60 2.39
CA HIS A 820 -20.24 3.13 1.11
C HIS A 820 -20.62 2.24 -0.09
N ASN A 821 -20.81 0.93 0.15
CA ASN A 821 -21.29 -0.04 -0.83
C ASN A 821 -22.84 0.02 -0.94
N ASP A 822 -23.35 0.35 -2.13
CA ASP A 822 -24.77 0.58 -2.37
C ASP A 822 -25.66 -0.62 -2.02
N ARG A 823 -25.15 -1.86 -2.16
CA ARG A 823 -25.90 -3.08 -1.82
C ARG A 823 -26.04 -3.29 -0.32
N ILE A 824 -25.03 -2.88 0.46
CA ILE A 824 -25.05 -2.99 1.92
C ILE A 824 -25.95 -1.89 2.49
N SER A 825 -25.77 -0.64 2.03
CA SER A 825 -26.65 0.48 2.42
C SER A 825 -28.13 0.18 2.13
N GLU A 826 -28.43 -0.51 1.02
CA GLU A 826 -29.80 -0.94 0.72
C GLU A 826 -30.36 -1.99 1.70
N ARG A 827 -29.56 -2.98 2.11
CA ARG A 827 -29.95 -3.97 3.15
C ARG A 827 -30.17 -3.31 4.50
N ILE A 828 -29.23 -2.46 4.93
CA ILE A 828 -29.33 -1.74 6.21
C ILE A 828 -30.60 -0.88 6.21
N ALA A 829 -30.86 -0.14 5.13
CA ALA A 829 -32.08 0.66 4.97
C ALA A 829 -33.38 -0.16 4.78
N THR A 830 -33.32 -1.50 4.67
CA THR A 830 -34.51 -2.38 4.77
C THR A 830 -34.77 -2.90 6.18
N ASN A 831 -33.87 -2.69 7.14
CA ASN A 831 -34.06 -3.15 8.51
C ASN A 831 -34.69 -2.06 9.37
N GLU A 832 -36.02 -1.92 9.27
CA GLU A 832 -36.83 -0.96 10.03
C GLU A 832 -36.54 -0.99 11.54
N SER A 833 -36.31 -2.18 12.12
CA SER A 833 -36.01 -2.33 13.56
C SER A 833 -34.68 -1.68 13.95
N PHE A 834 -33.65 -1.82 13.10
CA PHE A 834 -32.35 -1.19 13.31
C PHE A 834 -32.40 0.31 13.03
N CYS A 835 -33.07 0.74 11.96
CA CYS A 835 -33.21 2.17 11.65
C CYS A 835 -33.96 2.93 12.75
N SER A 836 -35.06 2.36 13.27
CA SER A 836 -35.79 2.94 14.42
C SER A 836 -34.94 2.97 15.70
N PHE A 837 -34.14 1.92 15.95
CA PHE A 837 -33.21 1.91 17.08
C PHE A 837 -32.14 2.99 16.93
N ALA A 838 -31.51 3.10 15.76
CA ALA A 838 -30.50 4.12 15.47
C ALA A 838 -31.03 5.55 15.69
N LEU A 839 -32.28 5.84 15.31
CA LEU A 839 -32.94 7.12 15.59
C LEU A 839 -33.28 7.30 17.09
N SER A 840 -33.61 6.24 17.82
CA SER A 840 -33.83 6.31 19.28
C SER A 840 -32.54 6.61 20.08
N MET A 841 -31.39 6.22 19.55
CA MET A 841 -30.08 6.29 20.21
C MET A 841 -29.43 7.68 20.21
N PHE A 842 -30.06 8.70 19.62
CA PHE A 842 -29.65 10.12 19.82
C PHE A 842 -29.74 10.55 21.30
N THR A 843 -30.50 9.82 22.12
CA THR A 843 -30.55 9.97 23.60
C THR A 843 -29.30 9.48 24.34
N ALA A 844 -28.37 8.80 23.68
CA ALA A 844 -27.24 8.14 24.33
C ALA A 844 -26.21 9.15 24.87
N ALA A 845 -25.85 9.04 26.16
CA ALA A 845 -24.90 9.94 26.81
C ALA A 845 -23.42 9.75 26.43
N ASP A 846 -23.10 8.99 25.38
CA ASP A 846 -21.74 8.57 25.03
C ASP A 846 -21.28 9.21 23.71
N ILE A 847 -20.44 10.24 23.83
CA ILE A 847 -20.06 11.13 22.72
C ILE A 847 -19.36 10.39 21.56
N PRO A 848 -18.37 9.49 21.79
CA PRO A 848 -17.74 8.72 20.71
C PRO A 848 -18.75 7.87 19.92
N PHE A 849 -19.69 7.23 20.61
CA PHE A 849 -20.77 6.47 19.98
C PHE A 849 -21.66 7.37 19.12
N LEU A 850 -22.08 8.53 19.64
CA LEU A 850 -22.89 9.50 18.88
C LEU A 850 -22.16 10.02 17.63
N ILE A 851 -20.84 10.27 17.70
CA ILE A 851 -20.03 10.68 16.55
C ILE A 851 -20.11 9.64 15.43
N GLN A 852 -19.96 8.34 15.75
CA GLN A 852 -20.04 7.29 14.74
C GLN A 852 -21.46 7.06 14.23
N LEU A 853 -22.46 7.13 15.12
CA LEU A 853 -23.88 7.05 14.74
C LEU A 853 -24.25 8.15 13.73
N ILE A 854 -23.88 9.41 13.97
CA ILE A 854 -24.19 10.52 13.05
C ILE A 854 -23.44 10.37 11.71
N ARG A 855 -22.16 9.97 11.73
CA ARG A 855 -21.40 9.68 10.50
C ARG A 855 -22.07 8.58 9.68
N PHE A 856 -22.48 7.48 10.32
CA PHE A 856 -23.22 6.39 9.71
C PHE A 856 -24.55 6.88 9.11
N LEU A 857 -25.33 7.67 9.84
CA LEU A 857 -26.62 8.19 9.37
C LEU A 857 -26.47 9.15 8.19
N HIS A 858 -25.51 10.07 8.23
CA HIS A 858 -25.19 11.00 7.13
C HIS A 858 -24.87 10.26 5.83
N ILE A 859 -24.03 9.22 5.88
CA ILE A 859 -23.71 8.39 4.70
C ILE A 859 -24.98 7.74 4.13
N ASN A 860 -25.84 7.18 4.98
CA ASN A 860 -27.02 6.44 4.53
C ASN A 860 -28.18 7.34 4.08
N VAL A 861 -28.38 8.52 4.68
CA VAL A 861 -29.32 9.55 4.18
C VAL A 861 -28.88 10.03 2.81
N HIS A 862 -27.59 10.28 2.60
CA HIS A 862 -27.07 10.69 1.29
C HIS A 862 -27.29 9.59 0.22
N LYS A 863 -27.07 8.31 0.57
CA LYS A 863 -27.17 7.16 -0.35
C LYS A 863 -28.61 6.69 -0.64
N LYS A 864 -29.49 6.69 0.36
CA LYS A 864 -30.86 6.13 0.28
C LYS A 864 -31.88 7.10 0.95
N PRO A 865 -32.02 8.34 0.46
CA PRO A 865 -32.78 9.39 1.13
C PRO A 865 -34.24 9.01 1.39
N GLU A 866 -34.94 8.45 0.40
CA GLU A 866 -36.38 8.15 0.48
C GLU A 866 -36.79 7.35 1.73
N LYS A 867 -36.03 6.30 2.07
CA LYS A 867 -36.34 5.41 3.21
C LYS A 867 -35.98 6.02 4.57
N TRP A 868 -34.86 6.75 4.63
CA TRP A 868 -34.43 7.38 5.88
C TRP A 868 -35.29 8.60 6.20
N LEU A 869 -35.65 9.41 5.19
CA LEU A 869 -36.56 10.54 5.35
C LEU A 869 -37.97 10.07 5.73
N SER A 870 -38.50 8.98 5.17
CA SER A 870 -39.81 8.47 5.60
C SER A 870 -39.84 8.05 7.08
N LEU A 871 -38.77 7.41 7.57
CA LEU A 871 -38.64 7.03 8.99
C LEU A 871 -38.46 8.25 9.91
N ILE A 872 -37.66 9.24 9.48
CA ILE A 872 -37.52 10.52 10.20
C ILE A 872 -38.87 11.24 10.25
N HIS A 873 -39.65 11.24 9.17
CA HIS A 873 -40.96 11.88 9.08
C HIS A 873 -42.02 11.21 9.99
N GLU A 874 -41.98 9.87 10.10
CA GLU A 874 -42.79 9.12 11.08
C GLU A 874 -42.46 9.50 12.53
N GLN A 875 -41.16 9.68 12.85
CA GLN A 875 -40.69 9.99 14.21
C GLN A 875 -40.40 11.49 14.44
N ARG A 876 -40.83 12.39 13.55
CA ARG A 876 -40.34 13.77 13.46
C ARG A 876 -40.38 14.58 14.75
N LYS A 877 -41.46 14.50 15.55
CA LYS A 877 -41.54 15.20 16.85
C LYS A 877 -40.48 14.72 17.84
N PHE A 878 -40.16 13.42 17.84
CA PHE A 878 -39.09 12.85 18.65
C PHE A 878 -37.71 13.23 18.09
N PHE A 879 -37.52 13.11 16.78
CA PHE A 879 -36.26 13.48 16.12
C PHE A 879 -35.86 14.94 16.39
N ILE A 880 -36.76 15.90 16.14
CA ILE A 880 -36.51 17.33 16.35
C ILE A 880 -36.11 17.61 17.80
N TYR A 881 -36.83 17.05 18.77
CA TYR A 881 -36.53 17.19 20.20
C TYR A 881 -35.14 16.65 20.58
N GLN A 882 -34.72 15.51 20.01
CA GLN A 882 -33.37 14.97 20.29
C GLN A 882 -32.26 15.84 19.68
N ILE A 883 -32.46 16.34 18.46
CA ILE A 883 -31.49 17.24 17.81
C ILE A 883 -31.38 18.56 18.60
N GLU A 884 -32.51 19.15 19.02
CA GLU A 884 -32.55 20.34 19.88
C GLU A 884 -31.80 20.10 21.21
N TYR A 885 -32.10 18.99 21.89
CA TYR A 885 -31.47 18.63 23.15
C TYR A 885 -29.95 18.47 23.01
N LEU A 886 -29.47 17.83 21.94
CA LEU A 886 -28.04 17.69 21.66
C LEU A 886 -27.38 19.03 21.34
N MET A 887 -28.00 19.89 20.51
CA MET A 887 -27.44 21.21 20.21
C MET A 887 -27.34 22.12 21.44
N ALA A 888 -28.32 22.04 22.35
CA ALA A 888 -28.34 22.86 23.57
C ALA A 888 -27.38 22.35 24.68
N ASN A 889 -27.15 21.04 24.78
CA ASN A 889 -26.47 20.43 25.93
C ASN A 889 -25.12 19.76 25.60
N CYS A 890 -24.77 19.56 24.32
CA CYS A 890 -23.46 19.04 23.97
C CYS A 890 -22.36 20.08 24.21
N LEU A 891 -21.19 19.60 24.66
CA LEU A 891 -19.95 20.38 24.82
C LEU A 891 -18.84 19.91 23.86
N ASN A 892 -19.13 18.94 22.98
CA ASN A 892 -18.16 18.42 22.03
C ASN A 892 -18.39 19.05 20.64
N VAL A 893 -17.47 19.93 20.27
CA VAL A 893 -17.51 20.72 19.04
C VAL A 893 -17.48 19.86 17.78
N GLU A 894 -16.74 18.74 17.76
CA GLU A 894 -16.76 17.82 16.61
C GLU A 894 -18.15 17.17 16.42
N LEU A 895 -18.79 16.73 17.50
CA LEU A 895 -20.13 16.16 17.45
C LEU A 895 -21.14 17.21 16.96
N LEU A 896 -21.04 18.47 17.42
CA LEU A 896 -21.88 19.57 16.94
C LEU A 896 -21.65 19.88 15.44
N ARG A 897 -20.39 19.91 14.96
CA ARG A 897 -20.07 20.11 13.52
C ARG A 897 -20.68 19.00 12.66
N LEU A 898 -20.57 17.73 13.09
CA LEU A 898 -21.17 16.58 12.38
C LEU A 898 -22.70 16.57 12.44
N LEU A 899 -23.29 16.94 13.57
CA LEU A 899 -24.73 17.08 13.77
C LEU A 899 -25.32 18.13 12.82
N LEU A 900 -24.66 19.29 12.66
CA LEU A 900 -25.05 20.33 11.71
C LEU A 900 -24.91 19.88 10.25
N GLN A 901 -23.86 19.13 9.91
CA GLN A 901 -23.72 18.57 8.56
C GLN A 901 -24.85 17.59 8.25
N TYR A 902 -25.15 16.67 9.17
CA TYR A 902 -26.25 15.72 9.03
C TYR A 902 -27.62 16.43 8.93
N LEU A 903 -27.86 17.42 9.80
CA LEU A 903 -29.09 18.21 9.79
C LEU A 903 -29.28 18.98 8.49
N ASN A 904 -28.21 19.56 7.93
CA ASN A 904 -28.24 20.25 6.64
C ASN A 904 -28.72 19.31 5.52
N ASP A 905 -28.13 18.11 5.43
CA ASP A 905 -28.47 17.11 4.41
C ASP A 905 -29.89 16.56 4.54
N VAL A 906 -30.42 16.47 5.76
CA VAL A 906 -31.81 16.07 6.04
C VAL A 906 -32.79 17.19 5.66
N LEU A 907 -32.59 18.41 6.17
CA LEU A 907 -33.51 19.53 5.93
C LEU A 907 -33.52 19.96 4.46
N TYR A 908 -32.38 19.90 3.76
CA TYR A 908 -32.30 20.19 2.32
C TYR A 908 -33.19 19.28 1.47
N ARG A 909 -33.44 18.04 1.93
CA ARG A 909 -34.19 17.03 1.18
C ARG A 909 -35.65 16.89 1.64
N ASP A 910 -36.02 17.52 2.76
CA ASP A 910 -37.36 17.49 3.35
C ASP A 910 -37.82 18.90 3.77
N GLU A 911 -38.40 19.63 2.82
CA GLU A 911 -38.93 20.99 3.04
C GLU A 911 -40.11 21.00 4.04
N GLU A 912 -40.87 19.89 4.16
CA GLU A 912 -41.98 19.79 5.10
C GLU A 912 -41.45 19.69 6.54
N LEU A 913 -40.45 18.84 6.78
CA LEU A 913 -39.74 18.77 8.06
C LEU A 913 -39.06 20.11 8.41
N ALA A 914 -38.42 20.76 7.43
CA ALA A 914 -37.79 22.07 7.62
C ALA A 914 -38.79 23.16 8.04
N SER A 915 -40.04 23.10 7.56
CA SER A 915 -41.11 23.98 8.05
C SER A 915 -41.54 23.63 9.48
N GLN A 916 -41.68 22.35 9.82
CA GLN A 916 -42.18 21.91 11.14
C GLN A 916 -41.17 22.10 12.28
N VAL A 917 -39.87 22.18 12.00
CA VAL A 917 -38.81 22.55 12.97
C VAL A 917 -39.02 23.93 13.60
N LEU A 918 -39.78 24.82 12.97
CA LEU A 918 -40.15 26.15 13.50
C LEU A 918 -41.44 26.16 14.31
N PHE A 919 -42.30 25.17 14.11
CA PHE A 919 -43.72 25.21 14.46
C PHE A 919 -44.13 23.93 15.20
N THR A 920 -43.33 23.49 16.17
CA THR A 920 -43.86 22.64 17.23
C THR A 920 -44.91 23.43 18.02
N ASP A 921 -46.10 22.84 18.23
CA ASP A 921 -47.31 23.49 18.76
C ASP A 921 -47.19 24.08 20.20
N ASP A 922 -46.01 24.03 20.83
CA ASP A 922 -45.72 24.53 22.16
C ASP A 922 -44.86 25.81 22.07
N ASP A 923 -45.29 26.90 22.72
CA ASP A 923 -44.65 28.24 22.73
C ASP A 923 -43.19 28.28 23.28
N ASP A 924 -42.63 27.14 23.69
CA ASP A 924 -41.33 26.99 24.37
C ASP A 924 -40.21 26.36 23.50
N SER A 925 -40.45 26.08 22.21
CA SER A 925 -39.44 25.44 21.34
C SER A 925 -38.22 26.32 21.13
N ASN A 926 -37.06 25.85 21.57
CA ASN A 926 -35.81 26.60 21.59
C ASN A 926 -34.84 26.17 20.48
N PHE A 927 -35.31 25.48 19.42
CA PHE A 927 -34.44 24.99 18.33
C PHE A 927 -33.50 26.05 17.77
N ILE A 928 -33.99 27.28 17.50
CA ILE A 928 -33.14 28.40 17.04
C ILE A 928 -32.13 28.81 18.12
N THR A 929 -32.55 28.86 19.39
CA THR A 929 -31.68 29.17 20.53
C THR A 929 -30.57 28.12 20.69
N ALA A 930 -30.91 26.84 20.60
CA ALA A 930 -30.00 25.70 20.67
C ALA A 930 -29.01 25.69 19.48
N LEU A 931 -29.50 25.95 18.27
CA LEU A 931 -28.68 26.11 17.07
C LEU A 931 -27.67 27.26 17.23
N CYS A 932 -28.11 28.41 17.78
CA CYS A 932 -27.23 29.54 18.08
C CYS A 932 -26.19 29.22 19.17
N GLN A 933 -26.59 28.51 20.24
CA GLN A 933 -25.70 28.06 21.31
C GLN A 933 -24.61 27.10 20.78
N ALA A 934 -25.00 26.10 19.97
CA ALA A 934 -24.06 25.20 19.32
C ALA A 934 -23.04 25.96 18.46
N CYS A 935 -23.49 26.95 17.69
CA CYS A 935 -22.60 27.75 16.84
C CYS A 935 -21.70 28.70 17.64
N GLN A 936 -22.18 29.23 18.76
CA GLN A 936 -21.36 30.04 19.67
C GLN A 936 -20.24 29.22 20.32
N GLN A 937 -20.51 27.94 20.67
CA GLN A 937 -19.46 27.03 21.15
C GLN A 937 -18.42 26.73 20.06
N ILE A 938 -18.86 26.41 18.84
CA ILE A 938 -17.94 26.13 17.71
C ILE A 938 -17.08 27.35 17.39
N LEU A 939 -17.66 28.56 17.41
CA LEU A 939 -16.91 29.82 17.23
C LEU A 939 -15.90 30.07 18.35
N THR A 940 -16.22 29.71 19.60
CA THR A 940 -15.29 29.92 20.72
C THR A 940 -14.05 29.04 20.58
N GLU A 941 -14.19 27.79 20.11
CA GLU A 941 -13.03 26.94 19.80
C GLU A 941 -12.17 27.51 18.65
N ILE A 942 -12.79 28.10 17.62
CA ILE A 942 -12.08 28.74 16.51
C ILE A 942 -11.32 29.99 17.02
N ASP A 943 -11.97 30.83 17.84
CA ASP A 943 -11.36 32.02 18.45
C ASP A 943 -10.20 31.65 19.41
N ASP A 944 -10.27 30.50 20.10
CA ASP A 944 -9.19 29.98 20.95
C ASP A 944 -8.04 29.40 20.10
N GLN A 945 -8.33 28.67 19.01
CA GLN A 945 -7.33 28.14 18.08
C GLN A 945 -6.56 29.24 17.33
N ASP A 946 -7.17 30.41 17.06
CA ASP A 946 -6.50 31.58 16.46
C ASP A 946 -5.35 32.14 17.36
N ASN A 947 -5.22 31.71 18.63
CA ASN A 947 -4.16 32.16 19.56
C ASN A 947 -2.96 31.19 19.70
N ASP A 948 -3.11 29.92 19.35
CA ASP A 948 -2.01 28.93 19.35
C ASP A 948 -1.53 28.70 17.91
N GLU A 949 -0.20 28.61 17.68
CA GLU A 949 0.40 28.55 16.32
C GLU A 949 0.19 27.21 15.56
N GLU A 950 -0.94 26.52 15.77
CA GLU A 950 -1.34 25.32 15.01
C GLU A 950 -2.18 25.67 13.76
N ALA A 951 -2.16 24.79 12.76
CA ALA A 951 -2.74 25.09 11.45
C ALA A 951 -4.27 24.94 11.43
N ILE A 952 -4.97 26.06 11.22
CA ILE A 952 -6.43 26.13 11.03
C ILE A 952 -6.83 25.33 9.78
N ASP A 953 -7.74 24.37 9.93
CA ASP A 953 -8.33 23.61 8.81
C ASP A 953 -9.47 24.43 8.16
N THR A 954 -9.07 25.40 7.33
CA THR A 954 -9.97 26.36 6.69
C THR A 954 -11.12 25.71 5.90
N ASN A 955 -10.95 24.50 5.35
CA ASN A 955 -12.04 23.80 4.67
C ASN A 955 -13.12 23.30 5.65
N ARG A 956 -12.72 22.80 6.83
CA ARG A 956 -13.63 22.27 7.85
C ARG A 956 -14.50 23.38 8.43
N ASP A 957 -13.93 24.56 8.65
CA ASP A 957 -14.66 25.73 9.15
C ASP A 957 -15.58 26.33 8.09
N VAL A 958 -15.11 26.49 6.84
CA VAL A 958 -15.96 26.91 5.70
C VAL A 958 -17.17 26.00 5.53
N GLN A 959 -17.01 24.68 5.65
CA GLN A 959 -18.12 23.73 5.55
C GLN A 959 -19.10 23.85 6.72
N PHE A 960 -18.61 24.06 7.95
CA PHE A 960 -19.46 24.32 9.12
C PHE A 960 -20.34 25.56 8.90
N PHE A 961 -19.74 26.69 8.49
CA PHE A 961 -20.49 27.92 8.23
C PHE A 961 -21.49 27.78 7.09
N HIS A 962 -21.15 27.04 6.02
CA HIS A 962 -22.07 26.72 4.94
C HIS A 962 -23.29 25.95 5.45
N ASN A 963 -23.08 24.88 6.24
CA ASN A 963 -24.16 24.06 6.79
C ASN A 963 -25.05 24.85 7.74
N PHE A 964 -24.47 25.59 8.70
CA PHE A 964 -25.22 26.44 9.63
C PHE A 964 -26.06 27.50 8.90
N TRP A 965 -25.45 28.20 7.93
CA TRP A 965 -26.16 29.22 7.17
C TRP A 965 -27.30 28.64 6.35
N PHE A 966 -27.09 27.50 5.69
CA PHE A 966 -28.11 26.89 4.84
C PHE A 966 -29.31 26.37 5.67
N ILE A 967 -29.06 25.77 6.83
CA ILE A 967 -30.10 25.44 7.82
C ILE A 967 -30.88 26.71 8.19
N LEU A 968 -30.19 27.82 8.54
CA LEU A 968 -30.84 29.08 8.90
C LEU A 968 -31.63 29.70 7.73
N GLU A 969 -31.18 29.57 6.49
CA GLU A 969 -31.92 30.04 5.31
C GLU A 969 -33.17 29.19 5.04
N MET A 970 -33.11 27.86 5.17
CA MET A 970 -34.30 27.02 5.01
C MET A 970 -35.34 27.30 6.10
N VAL A 971 -34.88 27.39 7.35
CA VAL A 971 -35.68 27.79 8.51
C VAL A 971 -36.30 29.17 8.29
N THR A 972 -35.55 30.19 7.88
CA THR A 972 -36.11 31.53 7.62
C THR A 972 -37.01 31.61 6.36
N ARG A 973 -36.83 30.74 5.36
CA ARG A 973 -37.77 30.61 4.24
C ARG A 973 -39.12 30.04 4.69
N GLY A 974 -39.13 29.09 5.64
CA GLY A 974 -40.36 28.55 6.24
C GLY A 974 -41.20 29.62 6.96
N ILE A 975 -40.56 30.57 7.65
CA ILE A 975 -41.23 31.70 8.31
C ILE A 975 -42.06 32.55 7.32
N ASN A 976 -41.65 32.60 6.06
CA ASN A 976 -42.27 33.43 5.03
C ASN A 976 -43.57 32.82 4.44
N ILE A 977 -43.96 31.62 4.87
CA ILE A 977 -45.20 30.94 4.44
C ILE A 977 -46.42 31.43 5.23
N ASP A 978 -46.26 31.72 6.54
CA ASP A 978 -47.37 32.05 7.45
C ASP A 978 -47.27 33.42 8.17
N GLY A 979 -46.40 34.33 7.71
CA GLY A 979 -46.59 35.80 7.79
C GLY A 979 -46.76 36.52 9.14
N HIS A 980 -46.71 35.85 10.30
CA HIS A 980 -47.19 36.42 11.57
C HIS A 980 -46.29 36.33 12.81
N HIS A 981 -45.07 35.77 12.73
CA HIS A 981 -44.22 35.57 13.91
C HIS A 981 -42.89 36.36 13.87
N ARG A 982 -42.47 36.87 15.04
CA ARG A 982 -41.20 37.59 15.22
C ARG A 982 -40.06 36.59 15.48
N LEU A 983 -38.89 36.87 14.93
CA LEU A 983 -37.65 36.20 15.30
C LEU A 983 -37.32 36.45 16.79
N PRO A 984 -36.76 35.46 17.52
CA PRO A 984 -36.29 35.66 18.89
C PRO A 984 -35.08 36.63 18.96
N ASP A 985 -34.77 37.07 20.18
CA ASP A 985 -33.99 38.29 20.46
C ASP A 985 -32.64 38.35 19.71
N CYS A 986 -32.50 39.30 18.79
CA CYS A 986 -31.56 39.22 17.67
C CYS A 986 -30.10 39.60 17.99
N GLY A 987 -29.78 39.93 19.26
CA GLY A 987 -28.46 40.43 19.66
C GLY A 987 -27.32 39.47 19.34
N ASN A 988 -27.40 38.22 19.82
CA ASN A 988 -26.32 37.24 19.62
C ASN A 988 -26.12 36.89 18.13
N ILE A 989 -27.18 36.78 17.34
CA ILE A 989 -27.09 36.45 15.90
C ILE A 989 -26.28 37.52 15.15
N SER A 990 -26.45 38.80 15.50
CA SER A 990 -25.67 39.88 14.91
C SER A 990 -24.21 39.92 15.36
N GLU A 991 -23.91 39.50 16.60
CA GLU A 991 -22.52 39.34 17.08
C GLU A 991 -21.82 38.13 16.43
N LEU A 992 -22.54 37.02 16.21
CA LEU A 992 -22.07 35.82 15.47
C LEU A 992 -21.84 36.08 13.96
N PHE A 993 -22.46 37.11 13.39
CA PHE A 993 -22.22 37.51 12.00
C PHE A 993 -20.97 38.39 11.86
N ILE A 994 -20.70 39.21 12.87
CA ILE A 994 -19.33 39.63 13.22
C ILE A 994 -18.64 38.39 13.88
N ARG A 995 -17.36 38.43 14.29
CA ARG A 995 -16.52 37.22 14.40
C ARG A 995 -16.35 36.55 13.03
N PHE A 996 -17.39 35.91 12.47
CA PHE A 996 -17.38 35.30 11.14
C PHE A 996 -16.85 36.23 10.03
N ALA A 997 -17.40 37.43 9.87
CA ALA A 997 -16.91 38.39 8.87
C ALA A 997 -15.52 39.01 9.18
N THR A 998 -14.86 38.58 10.26
CA THR A 998 -13.73 39.29 10.89
C THR A 998 -12.56 38.41 11.33
N GLY A 999 -12.74 37.08 11.40
CA GLY A 999 -11.71 36.11 11.77
C GLY A 999 -10.57 36.09 10.75
N GLN A 1000 -9.34 35.80 11.21
CA GLN A 1000 -8.16 35.89 10.34
C GLN A 1000 -8.16 34.84 9.22
N SER A 1001 -8.79 33.70 9.45
CA SER A 1001 -8.84 32.53 8.55
C SER A 1001 -9.56 32.75 7.21
N PHE A 1002 -10.44 33.75 7.08
CA PHE A 1002 -11.19 34.03 5.83
C PHE A 1002 -10.50 35.03 4.89
N ILE A 1003 -9.26 35.45 5.19
CA ILE A 1003 -8.54 36.47 4.43
C ILE A 1003 -7.87 35.90 3.15
N ASP A 1004 -7.72 34.57 3.07
CA ASP A 1004 -7.07 33.87 1.96
C ASP A 1004 -8.09 33.01 1.16
N PHE A 1005 -8.61 33.59 0.08
CA PHE A 1005 -9.59 32.96 -0.82
C PHE A 1005 -8.93 31.94 -1.78
N GLU A 1006 -8.61 30.74 -1.30
CA GLU A 1006 -7.92 29.72 -2.12
C GLU A 1006 -8.85 28.82 -2.97
N SER A 1007 -10.19 28.85 -2.77
CA SER A 1007 -11.13 27.94 -3.47
C SER A 1007 -12.43 28.61 -3.93
N SER A 1008 -13.03 28.11 -5.03
CA SER A 1008 -14.34 28.57 -5.53
C SER A 1008 -15.46 28.37 -4.50
N ASN A 1009 -15.39 27.34 -3.66
CA ASN A 1009 -16.32 27.10 -2.56
C ASN A 1009 -16.23 28.19 -1.47
N SER A 1010 -15.02 28.64 -1.10
CA SER A 1010 -14.86 29.75 -0.14
C SER A 1010 -15.50 31.04 -0.66
N ILE A 1011 -15.35 31.31 -1.97
CA ILE A 1011 -15.92 32.47 -2.66
C ILE A 1011 -17.45 32.38 -2.74
N ASN A 1012 -17.99 31.19 -3.04
CA ASN A 1012 -19.44 30.94 -3.03
C ASN A 1012 -20.05 31.15 -1.64
N SER A 1013 -19.46 30.58 -0.59
CA SER A 1013 -19.94 30.73 0.79
C SER A 1013 -19.86 32.18 1.28
N PHE A 1014 -18.80 32.93 0.94
CA PHE A 1014 -18.71 34.36 1.26
C PHE A 1014 -19.74 35.21 0.48
N SER A 1015 -19.97 34.91 -0.80
CA SER A 1015 -21.03 35.55 -1.61
C SER A 1015 -22.42 35.33 -1.02
N ALA A 1016 -22.74 34.10 -0.61
CA ALA A 1016 -24.01 33.74 0.02
C ALA A 1016 -24.19 34.47 1.36
N ALA A 1017 -23.15 34.49 2.21
CA ALA A 1017 -23.18 35.22 3.47
C ALA A 1017 -23.41 36.74 3.27
N CYS A 1018 -22.74 37.38 2.31
CA CYS A 1018 -22.98 38.79 1.99
C CYS A 1018 -24.41 39.04 1.48
N ALA A 1019 -24.91 38.20 0.56
CA ALA A 1019 -26.28 38.29 0.04
C ALA A 1019 -27.34 38.19 1.15
N CYS A 1020 -27.09 37.34 2.12
CA CYS A 1020 -28.02 37.07 3.20
C CYS A 1020 -27.94 38.07 4.36
N LEU A 1021 -26.77 38.63 4.67
CA LEU A 1021 -26.69 39.77 5.58
C LEU A 1021 -27.55 40.93 5.07
N ILE A 1022 -27.53 41.20 3.76
CA ILE A 1022 -28.38 42.21 3.13
C ILE A 1022 -29.86 41.89 3.36
N ARG A 1023 -30.29 40.63 3.16
CA ARG A 1023 -31.69 40.21 3.40
C ARG A 1023 -32.08 40.34 4.87
N PHE A 1024 -31.23 39.92 5.80
CA PHE A 1024 -31.48 40.02 7.25
C PHE A 1024 -31.63 41.49 7.69
N ILE A 1025 -30.72 42.37 7.25
CA ILE A 1025 -30.79 43.83 7.51
C ILE A 1025 -32.05 44.45 6.89
N GLN A 1026 -32.51 43.97 5.72
CA GLN A 1026 -33.75 44.43 5.09
C GLN A 1026 -35.02 43.96 5.83
N GLN A 1027 -34.98 42.77 6.44
CA GLN A 1027 -36.15 42.12 7.06
C GLN A 1027 -36.31 42.44 8.56
N SER A 1028 -35.23 42.67 9.32
CA SER A 1028 -35.30 42.99 10.74
C SER A 1028 -35.65 44.46 10.99
N ASP A 1029 -36.77 44.72 11.68
CA ASP A 1029 -37.20 46.10 12.00
C ASP A 1029 -36.32 46.78 13.07
N ASP A 1030 -35.69 46.03 13.99
CA ASP A 1030 -34.78 46.58 15.01
C ASP A 1030 -33.41 47.00 14.44
N VAL A 1031 -33.01 46.41 13.31
CA VAL A 1031 -31.74 46.72 12.62
C VAL A 1031 -31.87 47.94 11.70
N LYS A 1032 -33.09 48.34 11.29
CA LYS A 1032 -33.34 49.55 10.49
C LYS A 1032 -33.00 50.86 11.21
N ASN A 1033 -32.66 50.82 12.50
CA ASN A 1033 -32.21 51.98 13.27
C ASN A 1033 -30.68 52.13 13.18
N PRO A 1034 -30.13 53.11 12.44
CA PRO A 1034 -28.68 53.20 12.16
C PRO A 1034 -27.82 53.37 13.41
N LYS A 1035 -28.38 53.79 14.55
CA LYS A 1035 -27.67 53.82 15.84
C LYS A 1035 -27.33 52.43 16.38
N ASN A 1036 -28.19 51.43 16.16
CA ASN A 1036 -27.93 50.06 16.58
C ASN A 1036 -26.81 49.46 15.73
N ILE A 1037 -26.86 49.63 14.40
CA ILE A 1037 -25.78 49.26 13.48
C ILE A 1037 -24.45 49.88 13.92
N SER A 1038 -24.42 51.20 14.15
CA SER A 1038 -23.22 51.90 14.63
C SER A 1038 -22.67 51.33 15.93
N THR A 1039 -23.54 50.93 16.87
CA THR A 1039 -23.09 50.45 18.19
C THR A 1039 -22.54 49.03 18.10
N ILE A 1040 -23.22 48.14 17.35
CA ILE A 1040 -22.81 46.75 17.11
C ILE A 1040 -21.45 46.70 16.39
N PHE A 1041 -21.25 47.52 15.35
CA PHE A 1041 -19.96 47.59 14.64
C PHE A 1041 -18.85 48.31 15.41
N GLN A 1042 -19.17 49.29 16.28
CA GLN A 1042 -18.15 49.99 17.10
C GLN A 1042 -17.57 49.13 18.22
N GLN A 1043 -18.31 48.13 18.72
CA GLN A 1043 -17.86 47.29 19.84
C GLN A 1043 -16.93 46.15 19.42
N THR A 1044 -16.90 45.78 18.13
CA THR A 1044 -16.25 44.54 17.65
C THR A 1044 -15.22 44.75 16.54
N MET A 1045 -15.18 45.91 15.85
CA MET A 1045 -14.21 46.12 14.76
C MET A 1045 -13.73 47.56 14.57
N THR A 1046 -12.46 47.70 14.19
CA THR A 1046 -11.97 48.93 13.53
C THR A 1046 -12.37 48.91 12.06
N ILE A 1047 -13.03 49.97 11.60
CA ILE A 1047 -13.53 50.17 10.22
C ILE A 1047 -12.46 49.88 9.15
N ASP A 1048 -11.18 50.07 9.47
CA ASP A 1048 -10.06 49.88 8.56
C ASP A 1048 -9.76 48.40 8.25
N ARG A 1049 -10.04 47.46 9.16
CA ARG A 1049 -9.95 46.01 8.85
C ARG A 1049 -11.00 45.60 7.82
N LEU A 1050 -12.23 46.08 7.97
CA LEU A 1050 -13.33 45.79 7.03
C LEU A 1050 -13.02 46.33 5.62
N LYS A 1051 -12.45 47.53 5.53
CA LYS A 1051 -11.93 48.09 4.27
C LYS A 1051 -10.75 47.29 3.71
N LEU A 1052 -9.86 46.75 4.55
CA LEU A 1052 -8.72 45.94 4.11
C LEU A 1052 -9.19 44.64 3.43
N THR A 1053 -10.12 43.91 4.06
CA THR A 1053 -10.72 42.71 3.49
C THR A 1053 -11.45 43.03 2.17
N PHE A 1054 -12.26 44.09 2.17
CA PHE A 1054 -12.99 44.56 0.98
C PHE A 1054 -12.05 44.86 -0.21
N ASN A 1055 -10.93 45.55 0.06
CA ASN A 1055 -9.92 45.88 -0.95
C ASN A 1055 -9.14 44.64 -1.43
N LYS A 1056 -8.87 43.67 -0.55
CA LYS A 1056 -8.26 42.38 -0.94
C LYS A 1056 -9.18 41.58 -1.87
N SER A 1057 -10.47 41.47 -1.55
CA SER A 1057 -11.46 40.79 -2.42
C SER A 1057 -11.59 41.49 -3.79
N LEU A 1058 -11.51 42.83 -3.82
CA LEU A 1058 -11.50 43.59 -5.09
C LEU A 1058 -10.21 43.39 -5.89
N ALA A 1059 -9.04 43.27 -5.23
CA ALA A 1059 -7.77 42.98 -5.90
C ALA A 1059 -7.79 41.59 -6.57
N LEU A 1060 -8.28 40.56 -5.85
CA LEU A 1060 -8.45 39.20 -6.35
C LEU A 1060 -9.43 39.10 -7.55
N LEU A 1061 -10.41 40.01 -7.63
CA LEU A 1061 -11.30 40.13 -8.81
C LEU A 1061 -10.65 40.86 -9.99
N SER A 1062 -9.58 41.62 -9.76
CA SER A 1062 -8.90 42.44 -10.78
C SER A 1062 -7.72 41.74 -11.44
N ASP A 1063 -6.99 40.89 -10.71
CA ASP A 1063 -5.95 40.02 -11.26
C ASP A 1063 -6.56 38.70 -11.74
N GLN A 1064 -6.46 38.43 -13.05
CA GLN A 1064 -6.99 37.22 -13.71
C GLN A 1064 -6.17 35.96 -13.38
N GLN A 1065 -6.13 35.53 -12.11
CA GLN A 1065 -5.34 34.39 -11.63
C GLN A 1065 -6.12 33.22 -11.00
N LEU A 1066 -7.45 33.30 -10.91
CA LEU A 1066 -8.27 32.12 -10.59
C LEU A 1066 -8.44 31.25 -11.85
N PRO A 1067 -8.37 29.91 -11.74
CA PRO A 1067 -8.47 29.00 -12.88
C PRO A 1067 -9.93 28.87 -13.36
N ILE A 1068 -10.36 29.79 -14.22
CA ILE A 1068 -11.72 29.79 -14.80
C ILE A 1068 -11.89 28.57 -15.71
N HIS A 1069 -12.68 27.59 -15.26
CA HIS A 1069 -13.12 26.46 -16.07
C HIS A 1069 -14.65 26.42 -16.15
N GLN A 1070 -15.17 26.65 -17.37
CA GLN A 1070 -16.60 26.57 -17.75
C GLN A 1070 -17.50 27.71 -17.21
N ASP A 1071 -18.68 27.84 -17.82
CA ASP A 1071 -19.46 29.09 -17.86
C ASP A 1071 -20.11 29.52 -16.52
N ASP A 1072 -20.18 28.65 -15.51
CA ASP A 1072 -20.86 28.93 -14.24
C ASP A 1072 -20.06 29.84 -13.28
N ASP A 1073 -18.73 29.71 -13.22
CA ASP A 1073 -17.87 30.53 -12.34
C ASP A 1073 -17.93 32.04 -12.67
N GLY A 1074 -18.20 32.38 -13.94
CA GLY A 1074 -18.37 33.76 -14.37
C GLY A 1074 -19.65 34.43 -13.85
N LEU A 1075 -20.68 33.63 -13.49
CA LEU A 1075 -21.90 34.12 -12.84
C LEU A 1075 -21.67 34.33 -11.34
N ILE A 1076 -20.95 33.40 -10.70
CA ILE A 1076 -20.59 33.45 -9.27
C ILE A 1076 -19.85 34.73 -8.93
N LEU A 1077 -18.78 35.07 -9.67
CA LEU A 1077 -17.97 36.26 -9.42
C LEU A 1077 -18.75 37.57 -9.64
N ARG A 1078 -19.72 37.58 -10.57
CA ARG A 1078 -20.62 38.74 -10.78
C ARG A 1078 -21.62 38.90 -9.63
N ASN A 1079 -22.20 37.81 -9.14
CA ASN A 1079 -23.10 37.82 -7.99
C ASN A 1079 -22.37 38.28 -6.73
N LEU A 1080 -21.17 37.75 -6.48
CA LEU A 1080 -20.27 38.19 -5.41
C LEU A 1080 -20.04 39.71 -5.47
N HIS A 1081 -19.60 40.23 -6.62
CA HIS A 1081 -19.33 41.65 -6.78
C HIS A 1081 -20.58 42.52 -6.56
N ALA A 1082 -21.74 42.10 -7.08
CA ALA A 1082 -23.01 42.79 -6.87
C ALA A 1082 -23.43 42.81 -5.39
N ASN A 1083 -23.33 41.68 -4.69
CA ASN A 1083 -23.66 41.57 -3.26
C ASN A 1083 -22.70 42.40 -2.40
N ILE A 1084 -21.40 42.36 -2.68
CA ILE A 1084 -20.37 43.12 -1.96
C ILE A 1084 -20.58 44.64 -2.12
N ASP A 1085 -20.83 45.13 -3.34
CA ASP A 1085 -21.14 46.55 -3.60
C ASP A 1085 -22.47 46.97 -2.93
N HIS A 1086 -23.49 46.11 -2.98
CA HIS A 1086 -24.78 46.41 -2.35
C HIS A 1086 -24.71 46.45 -0.82
N LEU A 1087 -23.88 45.60 -0.20
CA LEU A 1087 -23.59 45.62 1.23
C LEU A 1087 -22.80 46.88 1.63
N TYR A 1088 -21.77 47.23 0.86
CA TYR A 1088 -20.97 48.44 1.09
C TYR A 1088 -21.83 49.71 1.02
N ARG A 1089 -22.68 49.82 0.00
CA ARG A 1089 -23.63 50.94 -0.11
C ARG A 1089 -24.58 50.97 1.09
N TYR A 1090 -25.06 49.83 1.58
CA TYR A 1090 -25.97 49.81 2.73
C TYR A 1090 -25.28 50.22 4.04
N LEU A 1091 -24.05 49.76 4.28
CA LEU A 1091 -23.28 50.04 5.51
C LEU A 1091 -22.63 51.44 5.53
N PHE A 1092 -22.34 52.04 4.38
CA PHE A 1092 -21.59 53.30 4.28
C PHE A 1092 -22.35 54.48 3.61
N SER A 1093 -23.67 54.34 3.33
CA SER A 1093 -24.49 55.47 2.83
C SER A 1093 -25.32 56.19 3.90
N SER A 1094 -25.30 55.72 5.16
CA SER A 1094 -25.95 56.34 6.33
C SER A 1094 -25.00 57.20 7.15
#